data_AF-A0A8H8T085-F1
#
_entry.id   AF-A0A8H8T085-F1
#
_cell.length_a   1.000
_cell.length_b   1.000
_cell.length_c   1.000
_cell.angle_alpha   90.00
_cell.angle_beta   90.00
_cell.angle_gamma   90.00
#
_symmetry.space_group_name_H-M   'P 1'
#
loop_
_entity.id
_entity.type
_entity.pdbx_description
1 polymer ?
#
loop_
_entity_poly.entity_id
_entity_poly.type
_entity_poly.pdbx_seq_one_letter_code
_entity_poly.pdbx_strand_id
1 'polypeptide(L)'
;MSSKAIREFDAKLLLAYWLPRAPAYAGTEPVTSTFVYPTPKVAQIAWDAETNTVTPDTQLPPWVSTEKLVAKPDQLIKRRGKAGLLSLNKGWDESKAWIVERAGKPVQVESVTGTLNNFIVEPFLPHPSNTEYYICINSQREGDEILFTHEGGVDIGDVDAKAARLTIKVNAPFPPRADVKSNLLAAVPAEKQDTLYDFLSRLYSVYVDLHFAYLEINPLVCLDATPNSPPTIHFLDMAAKLDQTADSICAPKWAIARDLSVYTETSAATAAPGAKIQLDRGPPMVWPAPFGRDLTKEEAYIQKLDGSTGASLKLTVLNPNGRVWTMVAGGGASVVYSDAIAAHGFAHELANYGEYSGAPTEGQTYEYAKTIIDLITRGTPHEDGKILIIGGGIANFTNVAATFKGIIRALKAYKAGLQAHNVKIFVRRGGPNYQEGLKAMRLLGESLGVPIKVYGPETHITEIVPLALGVSKRTPQTAANVIHSVSATAQGSPKGVAIEVPDAGVGQVRPDGGRNQPNDQIVHFDATAPKSGRPSYRPFDASTRSFVYGLQPRAIQGMLDFDYSCGRETPSVAAMIYPFGGHHIQKFYWGTKETLLPVYTSVKEAVEKHPDADVVVNFASSRSVFGSTKEILQFPQIKAIALIAEGVPERHAREILHAAQEKGVLIIGPATVGGIKPGCFRIGNSGGMMDNIIASKLYRPGSVGYVSKSGGMSNELNNILSLVTNGTYEGIAIGGDRYPGTSFIDHLLRYEADPECKMLVLLGEVGGVEEYRVIDAVKEGKITKPIVAWAIGTCAKMFATEVQFGHAGSMANSDKETADAKNAAMRAAGFVVPDTFEDLPLVLQQTYESLVAKGAIVPSPERDPPVIPMDYKWAQELGLIRKPAAFISTISDERGQELIYAGMRISDVFKEDIGLGGVVALLWFKRRLPAWATKFIEMVLMLTADHGPAVSGAMNTIVASRAGKDLISSLASGLLTIGSRFGGALDEAASMFSNARDTGLTPREFVDESRRANKLISGIGHKIKSVNNPDLRVELVKEYVKKNFPSHSLLDYALAVEKVTTAKKDTLILNVDGCIAVCFVDLLRDSGSFTREEADEYIRIGTLNGLFVLGRSIGFIGHHLDQKRLRAPLYRHPADDIFINMQDVSQPRVFAKMG
;
A
#
# COMPACT_ATOMS: atom_id res chain seq x y z
N MET A 1 8.86 9.85 1.78
CA MET A 1 8.99 10.04 3.25
C MET A 1 10.47 10.27 3.54
N SER A 2 10.86 11.14 4.48
CA SER A 2 12.27 11.53 4.69
C SER A 2 12.52 12.05 6.11
N SER A 3 13.76 12.36 6.45
CA SER A 3 14.08 13.19 7.62
C SER A 3 13.44 14.57 7.49
N LYS A 4 12.64 14.95 8.49
CA LYS A 4 11.87 16.19 8.51
C LYS A 4 12.21 17.03 9.73
N ALA A 5 12.29 18.34 9.50
CA ALA A 5 12.47 19.31 10.57
C ALA A 5 11.25 19.32 11.51
N ILE A 6 11.51 19.50 12.79
CA ILE A 6 10.51 19.72 13.83
C ILE A 6 10.71 21.10 14.45
N ARG A 7 9.65 21.61 15.08
CA ARG A 7 9.73 22.87 15.82
C ARG A 7 10.68 22.77 17.00
N GLU A 8 11.24 23.90 17.41
CA GLU A 8 12.10 23.96 18.59
C GLU A 8 11.34 23.53 19.85
N PHE A 9 10.06 23.94 19.95
CA PHE A 9 9.17 23.52 21.03
C PHE A 9 9.12 21.99 21.15
N ASP A 10 8.85 21.29 20.05
CA ASP A 10 8.76 19.83 20.05
C ASP A 10 10.12 19.18 20.36
N ALA A 11 11.22 19.72 19.84
CA ALA A 11 12.57 19.23 20.09
C ALA A 11 12.95 19.32 21.58
N LYS A 12 12.63 20.44 22.24
CA LYS A 12 12.87 20.66 23.68
C LYS A 12 12.07 19.71 24.55
N LEU A 13 10.79 19.50 24.23
CA LEU A 13 9.93 18.53 24.93
C LEU A 13 10.48 17.11 24.81
N LEU A 14 10.82 16.66 23.60
CA LEU A 14 11.39 15.34 23.37
C LEU A 14 12.66 15.13 24.18
N LEU A 15 13.59 16.09 24.12
CA LEU A 15 14.86 15.97 24.80
C LEU A 15 14.68 15.96 26.32
N ALA A 16 13.89 16.88 26.87
CA ALA A 16 13.66 16.97 28.31
C ALA A 16 12.98 15.71 28.88
N TYR A 17 12.01 15.13 28.18
CA TYR A 17 11.35 13.90 28.61
C TYR A 17 12.30 12.70 28.58
N TRP A 18 13.05 12.55 27.48
CA TRP A 18 13.78 11.33 27.18
C TRP A 18 15.22 11.32 27.72
N LEU A 19 15.85 12.46 28.03
CA LEU A 19 17.18 12.52 28.63
C LEU A 19 17.36 11.58 29.84
N PRO A 20 16.44 11.56 30.84
CA PRO A 20 16.53 10.62 31.97
C PRO A 20 15.92 9.24 31.69
N ARG A 21 15.23 9.04 30.55
CA ARG A 21 14.40 7.84 30.28
C ARG A 21 14.89 6.93 29.16
N ALA A 22 15.64 7.46 28.19
CA ALA A 22 16.14 6.68 27.07
C ALA A 22 17.07 5.56 27.56
N PRO A 23 17.04 4.35 26.98
CA PRO A 23 18.00 3.31 27.33
C PRO A 23 19.42 3.83 27.07
N ALA A 24 20.37 3.50 27.95
CA ALA A 24 21.78 3.85 27.70
C ALA A 24 22.27 3.16 26.42
N TYR A 25 22.90 3.92 25.54
CA TYR A 25 23.50 3.37 24.34
C TYR A 25 24.68 2.44 24.69
N ALA A 26 24.95 1.44 23.86
CA ALA A 26 26.00 0.45 24.10
C ALA A 26 27.36 1.12 24.37
N GLY A 27 28.09 0.64 25.40
CA GLY A 27 29.39 1.17 25.79
C GLY A 27 29.37 2.50 26.56
N THR A 28 28.19 3.08 26.81
CA THR A 28 28.08 4.29 27.64
C THR A 28 28.53 4.00 29.07
N GLU A 29 29.55 4.73 29.54
CA GLU A 29 29.98 4.68 30.94
C GLU A 29 28.87 5.21 31.87
N PRO A 30 28.79 4.71 33.13
CA PRO A 30 27.85 5.25 34.11
C PRO A 30 28.00 6.77 34.28
N VAL A 31 26.88 7.46 34.43
CA VAL A 31 26.86 8.89 34.77
C VAL A 31 27.50 9.07 36.14
N THR A 32 28.53 9.90 36.23
CA THR A 32 29.29 10.14 37.47
C THR A 32 28.96 11.48 38.12
N SER A 33 28.48 12.45 37.33
CA SER A 33 28.09 13.78 37.80
C SER A 33 26.61 13.83 38.18
N THR A 34 26.31 14.49 39.28
CA THR A 34 24.94 14.72 39.78
C THR A 34 24.32 15.99 39.15
N PHE A 35 24.35 16.11 37.82
CA PHE A 35 23.72 17.27 37.15
C PHE A 35 22.19 17.15 37.12
N VAL A 36 21.48 18.29 37.15
CA VAL A 36 20.02 18.31 37.04
C VAL A 36 19.61 18.22 35.58
N TYR A 37 18.75 17.25 35.24
CA TYR A 37 18.16 17.18 33.91
C TYR A 37 17.27 18.41 33.66
N PRO A 38 17.40 19.08 32.50
CA PRO A 38 16.65 20.31 32.25
C PRO A 38 15.14 20.05 32.22
N THR A 39 14.37 20.86 32.95
CA THR A 39 12.90 20.81 32.90
C THR A 39 12.40 21.62 31.70
N PRO A 40 11.43 21.14 30.91
CA PRO A 40 11.00 21.88 29.73
C PRO A 40 10.06 23.02 30.14
N LYS A 41 10.62 24.18 30.48
CA LYS A 41 9.85 25.43 30.65
C LYS A 41 9.69 26.13 29.29
N VAL A 42 8.80 25.58 28.47
CA VAL A 42 8.47 26.12 27.14
C VAL A 42 6.96 26.33 27.00
N ALA A 43 6.56 27.43 26.36
CA ALA A 43 5.18 27.71 26.01
C ALA A 43 5.08 28.05 24.52
N GLN A 44 4.12 27.45 23.83
CA GLN A 44 3.85 27.73 22.41
C GLN A 44 2.71 28.74 22.28
N ILE A 45 2.94 29.80 21.50
CA ILE A 45 1.96 30.84 21.21
C ILE A 45 1.68 30.78 19.71
N ALA A 46 0.45 30.42 19.36
CA ALA A 46 -0.02 30.40 17.98
C ALA A 46 -0.91 31.61 17.72
N TRP A 47 -0.85 32.14 16.50
CA TRP A 47 -1.79 33.13 15.99
C TRP A 47 -2.88 32.42 15.17
N ASP A 48 -4.12 32.79 15.42
CA ASP A 48 -5.30 32.33 14.70
C ASP A 48 -5.74 33.38 13.70
N ALA A 49 -5.73 33.01 12.42
CA ALA A 49 -6.10 33.89 11.32
C ALA A 49 -7.59 34.23 11.28
N GLU A 50 -8.46 33.35 11.78
CA GLU A 50 -9.92 33.55 11.74
C GLU A 50 -10.37 34.56 12.79
N THR A 51 -9.80 34.46 13.99
CA THR A 51 -10.12 35.36 15.10
C THR A 51 -9.21 36.57 15.18
N ASN A 52 -8.08 36.55 14.46
CA ASN A 52 -6.99 37.52 14.55
C ASN A 52 -6.48 37.70 15.99
N THR A 53 -6.40 36.59 16.74
CA THR A 53 -5.92 36.57 18.12
C THR A 53 -4.77 35.59 18.31
N VAL A 54 -3.99 35.75 19.39
CA VAL A 54 -2.97 34.78 19.80
C VAL A 54 -3.51 33.88 20.91
N THR A 55 -2.84 32.76 21.17
CA THR A 55 -3.16 31.81 22.26
C THR A 55 -3.61 32.54 23.55
N PRO A 56 -4.80 32.24 24.10
CA PRO A 56 -5.30 32.90 25.29
C PRO A 56 -4.41 32.68 26.52
N ASP A 57 -4.31 33.69 27.38
CA ASP A 57 -3.49 33.63 28.60
C ASP A 57 -3.91 32.48 29.53
N THR A 58 -5.19 32.09 29.51
CA THR A 58 -5.73 30.96 30.28
C THR A 58 -5.18 29.60 29.87
N GLN A 59 -4.55 29.50 28.70
CA GLN A 59 -3.92 28.28 28.18
C GLN A 59 -2.40 28.28 28.40
N LEU A 60 -1.82 29.36 28.93
CA LEU A 60 -0.39 29.47 29.17
C LEU A 60 -0.02 28.98 30.57
N PRO A 61 1.15 28.34 30.74
CA PRO A 61 1.65 27.95 32.06
C PRO A 61 1.80 29.14 33.02
N PRO A 62 1.56 28.98 34.33
CA PRO A 62 1.62 30.09 35.30
C PRO A 62 2.96 30.84 35.33
N TRP A 63 4.07 30.15 35.07
CA TRP A 63 5.41 30.75 35.09
C TRP A 63 5.61 31.82 34.02
N VAL A 64 4.84 31.78 32.93
CA VAL A 64 4.90 32.80 31.86
C VAL A 64 4.61 34.18 32.42
N SER A 65 3.67 34.30 33.37
CA SER A 65 3.28 35.59 33.95
C SER A 65 4.20 36.06 35.08
N THR A 66 5.04 35.19 35.64
CA THR A 66 5.84 35.51 36.84
C THR A 66 7.34 35.67 36.56
N GLU A 67 7.86 35.04 35.50
CA GLU A 67 9.28 35.06 35.18
C GLU A 67 9.63 36.12 34.11
N LYS A 68 10.91 36.48 34.02
CA LYS A 68 11.42 37.21 32.85
C LYS A 68 11.57 36.23 31.70
N LEU A 69 11.25 36.68 30.48
CA LEU A 69 11.03 35.82 29.32
C LEU A 69 11.96 36.14 28.16
N VAL A 70 12.12 35.13 27.32
CA VAL A 70 12.56 35.20 25.93
C VAL A 70 11.37 34.81 25.06
N ALA A 71 11.03 35.63 24.07
CA ALA A 71 10.06 35.27 23.02
C ALA A 71 10.74 35.29 21.66
N LYS A 72 10.51 34.25 20.85
CA LYS A 72 11.09 34.11 19.52
C LYS A 72 10.15 33.32 18.58
N PRO A 73 10.19 33.54 17.25
CA PRO A 73 9.39 32.75 16.33
C PRO A 73 9.87 31.29 16.29
N ASP A 74 8.91 30.37 16.16
CA ASP A 74 9.14 28.91 16.12
C ASP A 74 8.60 28.32 14.81
N GLN A 75 9.22 28.74 13.70
CA GLN A 75 8.85 28.36 12.33
C GLN A 75 10.08 27.98 11.51
N LEU A 76 11.03 27.25 12.11
CA LEU A 76 12.26 26.81 11.45
C LEU A 76 13.15 27.96 10.93
N ILE A 77 13.03 29.15 11.54
CA ILE A 77 13.84 30.32 11.20
C ILE A 77 15.21 30.19 11.88
N LYS A 78 16.28 30.15 11.08
CA LYS A 78 17.66 30.20 11.58
C LYS A 78 18.09 31.66 11.82
N ARG A 79 19.14 31.85 12.63
CA ARG A 79 19.78 33.17 12.87
C ARG A 79 18.81 34.27 13.36
N ARG A 80 17.80 33.88 14.14
CA ARG A 80 16.75 34.78 14.69
C ARG A 80 17.32 36.02 15.38
N GLY A 81 18.41 35.89 16.13
CA GLY A 81 19.08 37.03 16.78
C GLY A 81 19.58 38.08 15.79
N LYS A 82 20.23 37.65 14.69
CA LYS A 82 20.73 38.55 13.64
C LYS A 82 19.59 39.18 12.82
N ALA A 83 18.45 38.49 12.73
CA ALA A 83 17.24 38.99 12.09
C ALA A 83 16.41 39.94 12.98
N GLY A 84 16.85 40.24 14.21
CA GLY A 84 16.08 41.07 15.15
C GLY A 84 14.78 40.42 15.63
N LEU A 85 14.69 39.10 15.59
CA LEU A 85 13.50 38.30 15.92
C LEU A 85 13.57 37.68 17.33
N LEU A 86 14.20 38.37 18.28
CA LEU A 86 14.26 37.97 19.69
C LEU A 86 13.75 39.10 20.59
N SER A 87 12.81 38.79 21.48
CA SER A 87 12.47 39.62 22.63
C SER A 87 13.13 39.02 23.86
N LEU A 88 14.11 39.72 24.45
CA LEU A 88 14.94 39.19 25.55
C LEU A 88 14.67 39.97 26.85
N ASN A 89 14.64 39.24 27.98
CA ASN A 89 14.56 39.79 29.34
C ASN A 89 13.33 40.70 29.59
N LYS A 90 12.15 40.27 29.12
CA LYS A 90 10.90 41.04 29.25
C LYS A 90 9.84 40.31 30.07
N GLY A 91 8.87 41.02 30.62
CA GLY A 91 7.68 40.38 31.22
C GLY A 91 6.72 39.82 30.17
N TRP A 92 5.64 39.14 30.60
CA TRP A 92 4.63 38.62 29.68
C TRP A 92 3.95 39.72 28.86
N ASP A 93 3.50 40.81 29.47
CA ASP A 93 2.78 41.89 28.76
C ASP A 93 3.62 42.49 27.63
N GLU A 94 4.90 42.76 27.91
CA GLU A 94 5.85 43.29 26.93
C GLU A 94 6.16 42.27 25.82
N SER A 95 6.29 40.99 26.17
CA SER A 95 6.55 39.91 25.21
C SER A 95 5.33 39.65 24.32
N LYS A 96 4.13 39.66 24.90
CA LYS A 96 2.85 39.54 24.20
C LYS A 96 2.64 40.70 23.23
N ALA A 97 2.93 41.94 23.66
CA ALA A 97 2.89 43.09 22.75
C ALA A 97 3.86 42.92 21.57
N TRP A 98 5.08 42.46 21.83
CA TRP A 98 6.07 42.17 20.78
C TRP A 98 5.62 41.08 19.81
N ILE A 99 4.95 40.03 20.32
CA ILE A 99 4.35 38.95 19.52
C ILE A 99 3.20 39.50 18.67
N VAL A 100 2.23 40.19 19.27
CA VAL A 100 1.03 40.71 18.58
C VAL A 100 1.39 41.73 17.50
N GLU A 101 2.46 42.50 17.70
CA GLU A 101 2.98 43.42 16.68
C GLU A 101 3.42 42.68 15.41
N ARG A 102 3.84 41.41 15.51
CA ARG A 102 4.43 40.61 14.42
C ARG A 102 3.54 39.47 13.93
N ALA A 103 2.65 38.98 14.79
CA ALA A 103 1.76 37.87 14.51
C ALA A 103 0.86 38.18 13.30
N GLY A 104 0.75 37.26 12.36
CA GLY A 104 -0.05 37.41 11.14
C GLY A 104 0.53 38.42 10.14
N LYS A 105 1.73 38.98 10.35
CA LYS A 105 2.37 39.93 9.44
C LYS A 105 3.54 39.30 8.67
N PRO A 106 3.77 39.71 7.41
CA PRO A 106 4.91 39.25 6.62
C PRO A 106 6.21 39.81 7.19
N VAL A 107 7.22 38.96 7.29
CA VAL A 107 8.58 39.30 7.70
C VAL A 107 9.55 38.72 6.67
N GLN A 108 10.54 39.51 6.28
CA GLN A 108 11.63 39.05 5.44
C GLN A 108 12.81 38.62 6.31
N VAL A 109 13.26 37.38 6.13
CA VAL A 109 14.48 36.84 6.74
C VAL A 109 15.39 36.39 5.61
N GLU A 110 16.56 37.04 5.49
CA GLU A 110 17.47 36.86 4.36
C GLU A 110 16.71 37.07 3.03
N SER A 111 16.63 36.06 2.15
CA SER A 111 15.92 36.14 0.87
C SER A 111 14.45 35.68 0.93
N VAL A 112 13.97 35.21 2.09
CA VAL A 112 12.65 34.56 2.21
C VAL A 112 11.68 35.47 2.97
N THR A 113 10.51 35.70 2.40
CA THR A 113 9.40 36.41 3.06
C THR A 113 8.34 35.42 3.51
N GLY A 114 7.93 35.47 4.77
CA GLY A 114 6.89 34.61 5.32
C GLY A 114 6.14 35.26 6.47
N THR A 115 4.96 34.73 6.80
CA THR A 115 4.12 35.23 7.89
C THR A 115 4.49 34.54 9.21
N LEU A 116 4.59 35.32 10.30
CA LEU A 116 4.84 34.78 11.63
C LEU A 116 3.52 34.40 12.32
N ASN A 117 3.28 33.09 12.44
CA ASN A 117 2.06 32.49 12.98
C ASN A 117 2.32 31.66 14.25
N ASN A 118 3.57 31.28 14.54
CA ASN A 118 3.92 30.49 15.72
C ASN A 118 5.17 31.04 16.41
N PHE A 119 5.11 31.13 17.74
CA PHE A 119 6.16 31.62 18.61
C PHE A 119 6.37 30.65 19.77
N ILE A 120 7.59 30.69 20.31
CA ILE A 120 7.96 29.99 21.55
C ILE A 120 8.37 31.04 22.59
N VAL A 121 7.93 30.82 23.82
CA VAL A 121 8.27 31.62 24.99
C VAL A 121 8.93 30.73 26.02
N GLU A 122 9.99 31.24 26.62
CA GLU A 122 10.87 30.52 27.56
C GLU A 122 11.37 31.48 28.64
N PRO A 123 11.78 31.00 29.83
CA PRO A 123 12.45 31.83 30.82
C PRO A 123 13.76 32.43 30.28
N PHE A 124 13.99 33.71 30.57
CA PHE A 124 15.28 34.35 30.36
C PHE A 124 16.28 33.81 31.38
N LEU A 125 17.41 33.29 30.88
CA LEU A 125 18.51 32.79 31.70
C LEU A 125 19.68 33.80 31.67
N PRO A 126 19.93 34.57 32.73
CA PRO A 126 21.15 35.35 32.85
C PRO A 126 22.35 34.41 33.00
N HIS A 127 23.33 34.51 32.09
CA HIS A 127 24.53 33.68 32.13
C HIS A 127 25.73 34.41 31.47
N PRO A 128 26.97 34.13 31.88
CA PRO A 128 28.17 34.63 31.21
C PRO A 128 28.42 33.94 29.86
N SER A 129 28.93 34.65 28.86
CA SER A 129 29.17 34.09 27.51
C SER A 129 30.18 32.94 27.49
N ASN A 130 31.14 32.88 28.42
CA ASN A 130 32.09 31.77 28.52
C ASN A 130 31.47 30.46 29.07
N THR A 131 30.15 30.45 29.29
CA THR A 131 29.38 29.26 29.64
C THR A 131 28.56 28.73 28.47
N GLU A 132 28.60 29.39 27.31
CA GLU A 132 27.95 28.98 26.06
C GLU A 132 28.84 28.03 25.26
N TYR A 133 28.29 26.89 24.90
CA TYR A 133 28.89 25.84 24.09
C TYR A 133 28.04 25.59 22.84
N TYR A 134 28.63 24.92 21.86
CA TYR A 134 27.93 24.44 20.67
C TYR A 134 27.98 22.92 20.63
N ILE A 135 26.85 22.31 20.27
CA ILE A 135 26.82 20.90 19.86
C ILE A 135 25.92 20.71 18.64
N CYS A 136 26.39 19.86 17.73
CA CYS A 136 25.56 19.26 16.70
C CYS A 136 25.83 17.75 16.59
N ILE A 137 24.78 16.95 16.46
CA ILE A 137 24.84 15.53 16.10
C ILE A 137 24.13 15.38 14.75
N ASN A 138 24.84 14.85 13.76
CA ASN A 138 24.32 14.69 12.40
C ASN A 138 24.53 13.26 11.90
N SER A 139 23.47 12.64 11.40
CA SER A 139 23.54 11.30 10.81
C SER A 139 24.19 11.39 9.44
N GLN A 140 25.25 10.63 9.24
CA GLN A 140 25.95 10.44 7.96
C GLN A 140 25.89 8.96 7.55
N ARG A 141 26.34 8.66 6.33
CA ARG A 141 26.39 7.29 5.80
C ARG A 141 27.17 6.36 6.74
N GLU A 142 28.38 6.76 7.13
CA GLU A 142 29.34 5.94 7.90
C GLU A 142 29.07 5.90 9.42
N GLY A 143 28.17 6.73 9.93
CA GLY A 143 27.94 6.89 11.37
C GLY A 143 27.24 8.18 11.75
N ASP A 144 27.22 8.47 13.04
CA ASP A 144 26.70 9.72 13.59
C ASP A 144 27.90 10.62 13.95
N GLU A 145 27.97 11.83 13.40
CA GLU A 145 29.05 12.80 13.64
C GLU A 145 28.63 13.78 14.73
N ILE A 146 29.46 13.90 15.78
CA ILE A 146 29.30 14.88 16.85
C ILE A 146 30.29 16.02 16.62
N LEU A 147 29.76 17.23 16.47
CA LEU A 147 30.51 18.47 16.41
C LEU A 147 30.37 19.18 17.76
N PHE A 148 31.48 19.68 18.31
CA PHE A 148 31.50 20.42 19.57
C PHE A 148 32.49 21.59 19.53
N THR A 149 32.10 22.74 20.10
CA THR A 149 33.06 23.80 20.42
C THR A 149 32.72 24.51 21.73
N HIS A 150 33.76 25.03 22.39
CA HIS A 150 33.70 25.83 23.61
C HIS A 150 33.35 27.30 23.36
N GLU A 151 33.30 27.73 22.09
CA GLU A 151 32.86 29.06 21.67
C GLU A 151 31.42 28.99 21.12
N GLY A 152 30.42 28.87 22.00
CA GLY A 152 29.01 28.87 21.61
C GLY A 152 28.44 30.27 21.32
N GLY A 153 27.13 30.33 21.10
CA GLY A 153 26.37 31.59 21.02
C GLY A 153 26.13 32.10 19.59
N VAL A 154 25.61 33.32 19.49
CA VAL A 154 25.17 33.96 18.23
C VAL A 154 26.33 34.28 17.29
N ASP A 155 27.53 34.49 17.83
CA ASP A 155 28.73 34.93 17.11
C ASP A 155 29.78 33.82 16.92
N ILE A 156 29.34 32.55 16.89
CA ILE A 156 30.20 31.37 16.68
C ILE A 156 31.04 31.41 15.38
N GLY A 157 30.54 32.06 14.32
CA GLY A 157 31.22 32.14 13.02
C GLY A 157 31.10 30.86 12.19
N ASP A 158 32.16 30.47 11.48
CA ASP A 158 32.23 29.21 10.72
C ASP A 158 32.48 28.04 11.68
N VAL A 159 31.39 27.41 12.12
CA VAL A 159 31.42 26.30 13.08
C VAL A 159 32.07 25.05 12.49
N ASP A 160 31.95 24.82 11.19
CA ASP A 160 32.53 23.65 10.53
C ASP A 160 34.06 23.70 10.58
N ALA A 161 34.66 24.88 10.50
CA ALA A 161 36.10 25.08 10.63
C ALA A 161 36.59 25.04 12.08
N LYS A 162 35.76 25.47 13.05
CA LYS A 162 36.14 25.62 14.46
C LYS A 162 35.87 24.39 15.34
N ALA A 163 34.80 23.64 15.05
CA ALA A 163 34.33 22.60 15.94
C ALA A 163 35.22 21.35 15.88
N ALA A 164 35.50 20.78 17.06
CA ALA A 164 36.05 19.44 17.17
C ALA A 164 35.01 18.42 16.68
N ARG A 165 35.47 17.37 16.00
CA ARG A 165 34.62 16.36 15.38
C ARG A 165 34.93 14.97 15.92
N LEU A 166 33.88 14.21 16.21
CA LEU A 166 33.98 12.82 16.63
C LEU A 166 32.92 12.00 15.90
N THR A 167 33.34 11.00 15.13
CA THR A 167 32.43 10.12 14.41
C THR A 167 32.21 8.83 15.18
N ILE A 168 30.96 8.55 15.55
CA ILE A 168 30.54 7.26 16.09
C ILE A 168 30.08 6.40 14.92
N LYS A 169 30.90 5.39 14.57
CA LYS A 169 30.59 4.48 13.47
C LYS A 169 29.30 3.69 13.74
N VAL A 170 28.61 3.29 12.68
CA VAL A 170 27.39 2.47 12.80
C VAL A 170 27.68 1.20 13.61
N ASN A 171 26.81 0.90 14.59
CA ASN A 171 26.92 -0.22 15.55
C ASN A 171 28.12 -0.16 16.52
N ALA A 172 28.99 0.86 16.46
CA ALA A 172 30.08 1.00 17.42
C ALA A 172 29.55 1.50 18.77
N PRO A 173 30.16 1.11 19.91
CA PRO A 173 29.80 1.64 21.23
C PRO A 173 30.07 3.16 21.32
N PHE A 174 29.43 3.82 22.28
CA PHE A 174 29.76 5.21 22.62
C PHE A 174 31.23 5.28 23.08
N PRO A 175 32.01 6.29 22.64
CA PRO A 175 33.42 6.39 23.00
C PRO A 175 33.63 6.56 24.52
N PRO A 176 34.70 5.97 25.08
CA PRO A 176 35.08 6.13 26.48
C PRO A 176 35.25 7.60 26.89
N ARG A 177 35.10 7.88 28.19
CA ARG A 177 35.21 9.23 28.75
C ARG A 177 36.53 9.92 28.45
N ALA A 178 37.63 9.18 28.54
CA ALA A 178 38.97 9.70 28.24
C ALA A 178 39.08 10.17 26.78
N ASP A 179 38.45 9.46 25.85
CA ASP A 179 38.51 9.76 24.41
C ASP A 179 37.65 11.00 24.08
N VAL A 180 36.44 11.08 24.66
CA VAL A 180 35.59 12.27 24.48
C VAL A 180 36.25 13.52 25.09
N LYS A 181 36.87 13.39 26.27
CA LYS A 181 37.59 14.50 26.92
C LYS A 181 38.78 14.99 26.11
N SER A 182 39.60 14.09 25.59
CA SER A 182 40.79 14.44 24.82
C SER A 182 40.50 14.92 23.40
N ASN A 183 39.37 14.54 22.81
CA ASN A 183 38.98 14.96 21.46
C ASN A 183 38.01 16.14 21.46
N LEU A 184 36.80 15.96 21.99
CA LEU A 184 35.74 16.98 21.91
C LEU A 184 35.89 18.06 22.99
N LEU A 185 36.24 17.66 24.22
CA LEU A 185 36.21 18.56 25.39
C LEU A 185 37.59 19.12 25.79
N ALA A 186 38.61 18.99 24.92
CA ALA A 186 39.98 19.36 25.25
C ALA A 186 40.14 20.84 25.64
N ALA A 187 39.35 21.72 25.01
CA ALA A 187 39.31 23.16 25.29
C ALA A 187 38.30 23.56 26.39
N VAL A 188 37.60 22.60 27.00
CA VAL A 188 36.65 22.85 28.09
C VAL A 188 37.38 22.81 29.43
N PRO A 189 37.06 23.72 30.38
CA PRO A 189 37.60 23.67 31.75
C PRO A 189 37.37 22.31 32.42
N ALA A 190 38.39 21.82 33.14
CA ALA A 190 38.41 20.45 33.69
C ALA A 190 37.21 20.17 34.59
N GLU A 191 36.76 21.16 35.36
CA GLU A 191 35.60 21.11 36.25
C GLU A 191 34.27 20.84 35.54
N LYS A 192 34.16 21.15 34.23
CA LYS A 192 32.93 20.95 33.42
C LYS A 192 32.98 19.70 32.54
N GLN A 193 34.16 19.13 32.33
CA GLN A 193 34.35 18.03 31.37
C GLN A 193 33.52 16.79 31.72
N ASP A 194 33.42 16.41 32.99
CA ASP A 194 32.64 15.24 33.41
C ASP A 194 31.14 15.44 33.22
N THR A 195 30.63 16.61 33.59
CA THR A 195 29.22 16.97 33.39
C THR A 195 28.85 17.02 31.91
N LEU A 196 29.69 17.64 31.07
CA LEU A 196 29.44 17.66 29.63
C LEU A 196 29.54 16.27 29.02
N TYR A 197 30.51 15.44 29.41
CA TYR A 197 30.56 14.05 28.94
C TYR A 197 29.28 13.27 29.29
N ASP A 198 28.85 13.33 30.55
CA ASP A 198 27.65 12.62 31.00
C ASP A 198 26.42 13.10 30.22
N PHE A 199 26.30 14.41 29.99
CA PHE A 199 25.23 14.95 29.15
C PHE A 199 25.32 14.48 27.69
N LEU A 200 26.51 14.51 27.08
CA LEU A 200 26.73 14.09 25.69
C LEU A 200 26.34 12.63 25.46
N SER A 201 26.72 11.75 26.38
CA SER A 201 26.39 10.32 26.30
C SER A 201 24.88 10.07 26.41
N ARG A 202 24.19 10.82 27.28
CA ARG A 202 22.72 10.77 27.42
C ARG A 202 22.01 11.39 26.22
N LEU A 203 22.51 12.52 25.71
CA LEU A 203 22.02 13.19 24.51
C LEU A 203 22.10 12.25 23.30
N TYR A 204 23.23 11.57 23.12
CA TYR A 204 23.40 10.57 22.05
C TYR A 204 22.46 9.38 22.22
N SER A 205 22.23 8.91 23.45
CA SER A 205 21.24 7.86 23.72
C SER A 205 19.82 8.27 23.27
N VAL A 206 19.41 9.52 23.53
CA VAL A 206 18.13 10.07 23.04
C VAL A 206 18.12 10.19 21.52
N TYR A 207 19.21 10.70 20.93
CA TYR A 207 19.37 10.85 19.48
C TYR A 207 19.13 9.52 18.74
N VAL A 208 19.71 8.42 19.26
CA VAL A 208 19.53 7.07 18.73
C VAL A 208 18.11 6.55 18.99
N ASP A 209 17.64 6.58 20.23
CA ASP A 209 16.38 5.95 20.66
C ASP A 209 15.12 6.55 20.00
N LEU A 210 15.18 7.84 19.67
CA LEU A 210 14.10 8.57 19.02
C LEU A 210 14.29 8.76 17.51
N HIS A 211 15.32 8.15 16.91
CA HIS A 211 15.60 8.22 15.48
C HIS A 211 15.75 9.68 14.97
N PHE A 212 16.56 10.49 15.66
CA PHE A 212 16.99 11.77 15.10
C PHE A 212 17.90 11.56 13.89
N ALA A 213 17.78 12.47 12.92
CA ALA A 213 18.66 12.58 11.76
C ALA A 213 19.59 13.80 11.85
N TYR A 214 19.20 14.80 12.63
CA TYR A 214 19.97 16.01 12.93
C TYR A 214 19.51 16.58 14.28
N LEU A 215 20.45 17.00 15.12
CA LEU A 215 20.18 17.67 16.38
C LEU A 215 21.28 18.66 16.70
N GLU A 216 20.95 19.94 16.71
CA GLU A 216 21.85 21.05 17.02
C GLU A 216 21.32 21.83 18.23
N ILE A 217 22.20 22.19 19.14
CA ILE A 217 21.92 23.03 20.30
C ILE A 217 22.94 24.18 20.30
N ASN A 218 22.46 25.41 20.11
CA ASN A 218 23.32 26.60 20.10
C ASN A 218 22.62 27.89 20.57
N PRO A 219 22.88 28.39 21.79
CA PRO A 219 23.89 27.90 22.73
C PRO A 219 23.36 26.77 23.63
N LEU A 220 24.24 25.81 23.91
CA LEU A 220 24.18 24.92 25.06
C LEU A 220 24.88 25.62 26.23
N VAL A 221 24.20 25.87 27.34
CA VAL A 221 24.78 26.55 28.51
C VAL A 221 25.09 25.53 29.61
N CYS A 222 26.32 25.54 30.13
CA CYS A 222 26.71 24.74 31.30
C CYS A 222 27.21 25.65 32.43
N LEU A 223 26.39 25.76 33.47
CA LEU A 223 26.67 26.54 34.67
C LEU A 223 27.31 25.67 35.74
N ASP A 224 28.28 26.25 36.44
CA ASP A 224 29.01 25.60 37.53
C ASP A 224 28.11 25.28 38.72
N ALA A 225 28.56 24.33 39.54
CA ALA A 225 27.92 24.06 40.82
C ALA A 225 27.97 25.30 41.72
N THR A 226 26.88 25.56 42.43
CA THR A 226 26.82 26.53 43.53
C THR A 226 26.71 25.78 44.86
N PRO A 227 26.96 26.42 46.02
CA PRO A 227 26.81 25.75 47.33
C PRO A 227 25.43 25.09 47.55
N ASN A 228 24.41 25.54 46.83
CA ASN A 228 23.02 25.10 46.98
C ASN A 228 22.46 24.37 45.75
N SER A 229 23.24 24.17 44.67
CA SER A 229 22.76 23.53 43.44
C SER A 229 23.91 22.88 42.67
N PRO A 230 23.78 21.63 42.17
CA PRO A 230 24.82 21.01 41.36
C PRO A 230 24.94 21.70 39.98
N PRO A 231 25.91 21.31 39.12
CA PRO A 231 26.02 21.86 37.78
C PRO A 231 24.70 21.72 37.02
N THR A 232 24.32 22.77 36.28
CA THR A 232 23.08 22.77 35.49
C THR A 232 23.36 22.98 34.02
N ILE A 233 22.54 22.34 33.19
CA ILE A 233 22.61 22.42 31.73
C ILE A 233 21.34 23.07 31.23
N HIS A 234 21.45 23.96 30.25
CA HIS A 234 20.31 24.61 29.61
C HIS A 234 20.51 24.62 28.10
N PHE A 235 19.49 24.25 27.34
CA PHE A 235 19.51 24.30 25.88
C PHE A 235 18.68 25.49 25.41
N LEU A 236 19.32 26.63 25.13
CA LEU A 236 18.61 27.88 24.84
C LEU A 236 18.05 27.92 23.42
N ASP A 237 18.70 27.25 22.47
CA ASP A 237 18.22 27.08 21.10
C ASP A 237 18.35 25.62 20.68
N MET A 238 17.38 25.11 19.92
CA MET A 238 17.48 23.80 19.30
C MET A 238 16.97 23.82 17.86
N ALA A 239 17.72 23.16 16.99
CA ALA A 239 17.29 22.81 15.63
C ALA A 239 17.39 21.29 15.45
N ALA A 240 16.30 20.65 15.03
CA ALA A 240 16.27 19.20 14.95
C ALA A 240 15.51 18.68 13.73
N LYS A 241 15.92 17.51 13.25
CA LYS A 241 15.21 16.69 12.27
C LYS A 241 15.01 15.28 12.81
N LEU A 242 13.78 14.77 12.74
CA LEU A 242 13.46 13.37 13.01
C LEU A 242 13.32 12.61 11.69
N ASP A 243 13.68 11.34 11.69
CA ASP A 243 13.37 10.45 10.58
C ASP A 243 11.88 10.08 10.57
N GLN A 244 11.08 10.71 9.70
CA GLN A 244 9.64 10.45 9.62
C GLN A 244 9.33 8.98 9.32
N THR A 245 10.21 8.25 8.61
CA THR A 245 9.96 6.85 8.28
C THR A 245 10.00 5.93 9.51
N ALA A 246 10.60 6.40 10.60
CA ALA A 246 10.60 5.73 11.90
C ALA A 246 9.28 5.91 12.69
N ASP A 247 8.26 6.56 12.14
CA ASP A 247 6.95 6.75 12.80
C ASP A 247 6.34 5.43 13.28
N SER A 248 6.49 4.37 12.48
CA SER A 248 6.06 3.01 12.85
C SER A 248 6.70 2.42 14.11
N ILE A 249 7.83 3.00 14.56
CA ILE A 249 8.64 2.57 15.71
C ILE A 249 8.50 3.60 16.85
N CYS A 250 8.60 4.89 16.51
CA CYS A 250 8.80 5.97 17.47
C CYS A 250 7.56 6.84 17.71
N ALA A 251 6.46 6.68 16.96
CA ALA A 251 5.26 7.52 17.13
C ALA A 251 4.77 7.58 18.59
N PRO A 252 4.66 6.46 19.35
CA PRO A 252 4.26 6.52 20.75
C PRO A 252 5.27 7.28 21.63
N LYS A 253 6.57 7.15 21.32
CA LYS A 253 7.63 7.85 22.07
C LYS A 253 7.64 9.35 21.81
N TRP A 254 7.35 9.75 20.58
CA TRP A 254 7.24 11.14 20.19
C TRP A 254 5.97 11.78 20.76
N ALA A 255 4.84 11.05 20.74
CA ALA A 255 3.55 11.55 21.22
C ALA A 255 3.55 11.83 22.73
N ILE A 256 4.08 10.91 23.56
CA ILE A 256 4.06 11.07 25.02
C ILE A 256 4.84 12.29 25.50
N ALA A 257 5.97 12.60 24.86
CA ALA A 257 6.75 13.78 25.22
C ALA A 257 6.01 15.09 24.93
N ARG A 258 5.01 15.07 24.04
CA ARG A 258 4.20 16.24 23.68
C ARG A 258 2.95 16.40 24.53
N ASP A 259 2.64 15.45 25.41
CA ASP A 259 1.58 15.58 26.40
C ASP A 259 2.06 16.47 27.56
N LEU A 260 1.66 17.74 27.58
CA LEU A 260 2.10 18.68 28.61
C LEU A 260 1.73 18.26 30.05
N SER A 261 0.75 17.36 30.24
CA SER A 261 0.36 16.85 31.56
C SER A 261 1.42 15.96 32.23
N VAL A 262 2.41 15.47 31.47
CA VAL A 262 3.51 14.66 32.02
C VAL A 262 4.57 15.51 32.74
N TYR A 263 4.51 16.84 32.60
CA TYR A 263 5.44 17.78 33.22
C TYR A 263 4.83 18.55 34.41
N THR A 264 3.60 18.23 34.83
CA THR A 264 2.96 18.86 35.99
C THR A 264 3.26 18.08 37.28
N GLU A 265 3.37 18.78 38.42
CA GLU A 265 3.84 18.21 39.69
C GLU A 265 2.96 17.06 40.24
N THR A 266 1.70 16.95 39.81
CA THR A 266 0.76 15.89 40.24
C THR A 266 0.98 14.52 39.58
N SER A 267 1.77 14.43 38.50
CA SER A 267 2.03 13.16 37.79
C SER A 267 3.43 12.58 38.06
N ALA A 268 4.29 13.31 38.75
CA ALA A 268 5.63 12.87 39.14
C ALA A 268 5.64 11.73 40.19
N ALA A 269 4.51 11.44 40.83
CA ALA A 269 4.41 10.47 41.92
C ALA A 269 4.10 9.01 41.49
N THR A 270 3.89 8.69 40.20
CA THR A 270 3.39 7.35 39.80
C THR A 270 4.05 6.67 38.58
N ALA A 271 5.13 7.19 38.01
CA ALA A 271 5.80 6.52 36.90
C ALA A 271 7.06 5.75 37.37
N ALA A 272 6.90 4.46 37.68
CA ALA A 272 8.03 3.55 37.92
C ALA A 272 8.85 3.33 36.63
N PRO A 273 10.18 3.12 36.73
CA PRO A 273 11.01 2.78 35.57
C PRO A 273 10.54 1.46 34.96
N GLY A 274 10.06 1.47 33.71
CA GLY A 274 9.60 0.27 33.01
C GLY A 274 8.08 0.11 32.84
N ALA A 275 7.27 1.13 33.18
CA ALA A 275 5.84 1.11 32.87
C ALA A 275 5.59 1.08 31.34
N LYS A 276 4.74 0.14 30.88
CA LYS A 276 4.34 0.02 29.47
C LYS A 276 3.72 1.34 29.00
N ILE A 277 4.33 1.96 27.99
CA ILE A 277 3.79 3.12 27.27
C ILE A 277 2.42 2.71 26.73
N GLN A 278 1.33 3.35 27.19
CA GLN A 278 0.02 3.20 26.54
C GLN A 278 0.14 3.72 25.11
N LEU A 279 -0.31 2.94 24.13
CA LEU A 279 0.05 3.13 22.72
C LEU A 279 -0.31 4.52 22.14
N ASP A 280 -1.23 5.27 22.76
CA ASP A 280 -1.80 6.50 22.20
C ASP A 280 -1.91 7.66 23.21
N ARG A 281 -0.91 7.87 24.08
CA ARG A 281 -0.91 9.03 24.98
C ARG A 281 -0.14 10.21 24.37
N GLY A 282 -0.84 11.33 24.19
CA GLY A 282 -0.29 12.60 23.67
C GLY A 282 -0.54 12.83 22.17
N PRO A 283 -0.36 14.07 21.67
CA PRO A 283 -0.64 14.40 20.28
C PRO A 283 0.43 13.87 19.30
N PRO A 284 0.05 13.42 18.10
CA PRO A 284 0.98 12.88 17.09
C PRO A 284 1.92 13.97 16.56
N MET A 285 3.18 13.61 16.24
CA MET A 285 4.21 14.54 15.81
C MET A 285 3.74 15.44 14.65
N VAL A 286 4.07 16.73 14.75
CA VAL A 286 3.71 17.73 13.73
C VAL A 286 4.93 18.01 12.86
N TRP A 287 4.72 18.07 11.55
CA TRP A 287 5.76 18.31 10.55
C TRP A 287 5.56 19.69 9.93
N PRO A 288 6.17 20.77 10.49
CA PRO A 288 5.99 22.13 9.97
C PRO A 288 6.55 22.29 8.55
N ALA A 289 5.94 23.20 7.77
CA ALA A 289 6.50 23.68 6.52
C ALA A 289 7.76 24.55 6.79
N PRO A 290 8.69 24.66 5.82
CA PRO A 290 9.76 25.65 5.86
C PRO A 290 9.20 27.07 5.98
N PHE A 291 9.96 27.97 6.61
CA PHE A 291 9.60 29.39 6.64
C PHE A 291 9.41 29.95 5.22
N GLY A 292 8.42 30.83 5.04
CA GLY A 292 8.03 31.36 3.73
C GLY A 292 6.85 30.65 3.07
N ARG A 293 6.40 29.52 3.61
CA ARG A 293 5.20 28.81 3.13
C ARG A 293 4.40 28.22 4.30
N ASP A 294 3.08 28.22 4.15
CA ASP A 294 2.16 27.47 5.00
C ASP A 294 1.70 26.20 4.27
N LEU A 295 1.49 25.11 5.02
CA LEU A 295 0.87 23.89 4.49
C LEU A 295 -0.59 24.19 4.13
N THR A 296 -0.98 23.93 2.88
CA THR A 296 -2.39 24.04 2.50
C THR A 296 -3.20 22.87 3.07
N LYS A 297 -4.53 23.03 3.15
CA LYS A 297 -5.43 21.96 3.60
C LYS A 297 -5.30 20.71 2.70
N GLU A 298 -5.05 20.94 1.42
CA GLU A 298 -4.88 19.92 0.39
C GLU A 298 -3.55 19.16 0.55
N GLU A 299 -2.46 19.85 0.86
CA GLU A 299 -1.16 19.22 1.12
C GLU A 299 -1.20 18.34 2.36
N ALA A 300 -1.84 18.82 3.44
CA ALA A 300 -2.05 18.04 4.66
C ALA A 300 -2.92 16.78 4.39
N TYR A 301 -3.93 16.89 3.52
CA TYR A 301 -4.75 15.75 3.11
C TYR A 301 -3.95 14.70 2.34
N ILE A 302 -3.14 15.10 1.35
CA ILE A 302 -2.29 14.18 0.61
C ILE A 302 -1.22 13.56 1.51
N GLN A 303 -0.62 14.34 2.41
CA GLN A 303 0.36 13.82 3.39
C GLN A 303 -0.27 12.75 4.30
N LYS A 304 -1.53 12.93 4.71
CA LYS A 304 -2.26 11.91 5.49
C LYS A 304 -2.53 10.65 4.66
N LEU A 305 -2.90 10.81 3.40
CA LEU A 305 -3.14 9.67 2.50
C LEU A 305 -1.86 8.86 2.28
N ASP A 306 -0.73 9.55 2.04
CA ASP A 306 0.61 8.98 1.91
C ASP A 306 1.03 8.18 3.15
N GLY A 307 0.86 8.74 4.35
CA GLY A 307 1.21 8.06 5.61
C GLY A 307 0.37 6.81 5.91
N SER A 308 -0.74 6.59 5.19
CA SER A 308 -1.64 5.45 5.37
C SER A 308 -1.45 4.32 4.37
N THR A 309 -0.44 4.41 3.49
CA THR A 309 -0.22 3.44 2.42
C THR A 309 1.26 3.13 2.16
N GLY A 310 1.54 2.02 1.48
CA GLY A 310 2.87 1.69 0.96
C GLY A 310 3.17 2.29 -0.41
N ALA A 311 2.18 2.95 -1.04
CA ALA A 311 2.38 3.79 -2.21
C ALA A 311 2.99 5.15 -1.79
N SER A 312 3.53 5.91 -2.75
CA SER A 312 4.03 7.27 -2.51
C SER A 312 3.10 8.28 -3.17
N LEU A 313 2.61 9.24 -2.40
CA LEU A 313 1.71 10.31 -2.83
C LEU A 313 2.22 11.65 -2.28
N LYS A 314 2.66 12.55 -3.16
CA LYS A 314 3.25 13.84 -2.74
C LYS A 314 2.59 14.99 -3.47
N LEU A 315 2.34 16.08 -2.75
CA LEU A 315 1.84 17.32 -3.32
C LEU A 315 2.48 18.50 -2.59
N THR A 316 2.86 19.50 -3.36
CA THR A 316 3.31 20.81 -2.91
C THR A 316 2.81 21.84 -3.91
N VAL A 317 2.01 22.78 -3.43
CA VAL A 317 1.51 23.92 -4.18
C VAL A 317 2.59 25.00 -4.15
N LEU A 318 3.08 25.36 -5.34
CA LEU A 318 4.14 26.35 -5.54
C LEU A 318 3.56 27.72 -5.86
N ASN A 319 2.64 27.76 -6.83
CA ASN A 319 1.94 28.96 -7.26
C ASN A 319 0.46 28.61 -7.51
N PRO A 320 -0.47 28.84 -6.56
CA PRO A 320 -1.88 28.47 -6.74
C PRO A 320 -2.56 29.18 -7.94
N ASN A 321 -2.01 30.31 -8.38
CA ASN A 321 -2.48 31.05 -9.56
C ASN A 321 -1.77 30.64 -10.86
N GLY A 322 -0.76 29.77 -10.78
CA GLY A 322 -0.03 29.26 -11.94
C GLY A 322 -0.95 28.50 -12.88
N ARG A 323 -0.70 28.62 -14.20
CA ARG A 323 -1.50 27.93 -15.22
C ARG A 323 -1.00 26.53 -15.52
N VAL A 324 0.23 26.15 -15.16
CA VAL A 324 0.81 24.84 -15.49
C VAL A 324 0.73 23.91 -14.28
N TRP A 325 -0.16 22.91 -14.35
CA TRP A 325 -0.33 21.90 -13.31
C TRP A 325 0.20 20.56 -13.76
N THR A 326 0.78 19.81 -12.81
CA THR A 326 1.37 18.50 -13.07
C THR A 326 0.75 17.43 -12.18
N MET A 327 0.47 16.27 -12.79
CA MET A 327 0.05 15.04 -12.11
C MET A 327 0.87 13.90 -12.71
N VAL A 328 2.13 13.82 -12.30
CA VAL A 328 3.13 12.94 -12.89
C VAL A 328 3.36 11.73 -12.00
N ALA A 329 3.41 10.53 -12.58
CA ALA A 329 3.70 9.34 -11.79
C ALA A 329 5.20 9.00 -11.73
N GLY A 330 5.72 8.86 -10.50
CA GLY A 330 7.12 8.56 -10.19
C GLY A 330 7.92 9.77 -9.76
N GLY A 331 8.62 9.66 -8.62
CA GLY A 331 9.52 10.69 -8.08
C GLY A 331 10.49 11.26 -9.12
N GLY A 332 11.36 10.42 -9.69
CA GLY A 332 12.32 10.88 -10.71
C GLY A 332 11.67 11.49 -11.96
N ALA A 333 10.55 10.93 -12.43
CA ALA A 333 9.83 11.48 -13.57
C ALA A 333 9.26 12.87 -13.26
N SER A 334 8.62 13.06 -12.10
CA SER A 334 8.05 14.35 -11.70
C SER A 334 9.11 15.47 -11.67
N VAL A 335 10.33 15.14 -11.27
CA VAL A 335 11.47 16.07 -11.30
C VAL A 335 11.86 16.40 -12.74
N VAL A 336 11.99 15.40 -13.61
CA VAL A 336 12.31 15.59 -15.04
C VAL A 336 11.25 16.45 -15.77
N TYR A 337 9.96 16.28 -15.48
CA TYR A 337 8.91 17.15 -16.05
C TYR A 337 9.02 18.58 -15.52
N SER A 338 9.35 18.75 -14.23
CA SER A 338 9.54 20.08 -13.63
C SER A 338 10.76 20.80 -14.22
N ASP A 339 11.86 20.06 -14.43
CA ASP A 339 13.06 20.52 -15.14
C ASP A 339 12.71 21.00 -16.55
N ALA A 340 11.97 20.20 -17.32
CA ALA A 340 11.58 20.56 -18.70
C ALA A 340 10.71 21.84 -18.75
N ILE A 341 9.76 21.99 -17.82
CA ILE A 341 8.91 23.19 -17.73
C ILE A 341 9.78 24.41 -17.39
N ALA A 342 10.70 24.26 -16.44
CA ALA A 342 11.62 25.33 -16.05
C ALA A 342 12.60 25.70 -17.18
N ALA A 343 13.15 24.71 -17.89
CA ALA A 343 14.08 24.92 -19.02
C ALA A 343 13.43 25.69 -20.18
N HIS A 344 12.12 25.56 -20.36
CA HIS A 344 11.36 26.34 -21.33
C HIS A 344 10.91 27.73 -20.83
N GLY A 345 11.31 28.15 -19.63
CA GLY A 345 11.05 29.50 -19.09
C GLY A 345 9.73 29.64 -18.31
N PHE A 346 9.03 28.53 -18.04
CA PHE A 346 7.69 28.54 -17.43
C PHE A 346 7.70 28.21 -15.92
N ALA A 347 8.85 28.31 -15.25
CA ALA A 347 8.95 28.03 -13.82
C ALA A 347 8.01 28.89 -12.96
N HIS A 348 7.81 30.16 -13.34
CA HIS A 348 6.91 31.09 -12.64
C HIS A 348 5.42 30.75 -12.79
N GLU A 349 5.04 30.00 -13.84
CA GLU A 349 3.67 29.52 -14.07
C GLU A 349 3.42 28.10 -13.51
N LEU A 350 4.46 27.42 -13.04
CA LEU A 350 4.35 26.07 -12.47
C LEU A 350 3.61 26.13 -11.14
N ALA A 351 2.41 25.56 -11.12
CA ALA A 351 1.50 25.71 -9.99
C ALA A 351 1.79 24.75 -8.84
N ASN A 352 2.29 23.55 -9.16
CA ASN A 352 2.56 22.52 -8.17
C ASN A 352 3.75 21.64 -8.56
N TYR A 353 4.39 21.09 -7.53
CA TYR A 353 5.20 19.88 -7.62
C TYR A 353 4.44 18.74 -6.96
N GLY A 354 4.41 17.56 -7.58
CA GLY A 354 3.77 16.39 -7.00
C GLY A 354 4.04 15.12 -7.78
N GLU A 355 3.93 14.00 -7.08
CA GLU A 355 4.03 12.68 -7.71
C GLU A 355 3.10 11.65 -7.08
N TYR A 356 2.79 10.60 -7.85
CA TYR A 356 2.19 9.38 -7.34
C TYR A 356 2.95 8.14 -7.85
N SER A 357 3.30 7.21 -6.97
CA SER A 357 4.07 5.99 -7.33
C SER A 357 3.89 4.87 -6.30
N GLY A 358 4.61 3.75 -6.44
CA GLY A 358 4.44 2.60 -5.57
C GLY A 358 3.15 1.80 -5.80
N ALA A 359 2.57 1.91 -7.01
CA ALA A 359 1.33 1.24 -7.41
C ALA A 359 0.11 1.56 -6.52
N PRO A 360 -0.31 2.84 -6.44
CA PRO A 360 -1.52 3.20 -5.70
C PRO A 360 -2.75 2.55 -6.33
N THR A 361 -3.74 2.29 -5.49
CA THR A 361 -5.05 1.77 -5.91
C THR A 361 -5.83 2.79 -6.75
N GLU A 362 -6.88 2.34 -7.43
CA GLU A 362 -7.81 3.23 -8.14
C GLU A 362 -8.38 4.31 -7.20
N GLY A 363 -8.80 3.91 -5.98
CA GLY A 363 -9.38 4.83 -5.00
C GLY A 363 -8.39 5.89 -4.51
N GLN A 364 -7.16 5.50 -4.22
CA GLN A 364 -6.10 6.45 -3.83
C GLN A 364 -5.75 7.41 -4.98
N THR A 365 -5.65 6.89 -6.20
CA THR A 365 -5.38 7.72 -7.38
C THR A 365 -6.52 8.70 -7.64
N TYR A 366 -7.77 8.28 -7.41
CA TYR A 366 -8.93 9.16 -7.48
C TYR A 366 -8.86 10.31 -6.47
N GLU A 367 -8.59 10.04 -5.19
CA GLU A 367 -8.50 11.11 -4.19
C GLU A 367 -7.36 12.08 -4.51
N TYR A 368 -6.19 11.57 -4.92
CA TYR A 368 -5.06 12.41 -5.35
C TYR A 368 -5.42 13.29 -6.56
N ALA A 369 -5.99 12.68 -7.61
CA ALA A 369 -6.38 13.40 -8.83
C ALA A 369 -7.49 14.42 -8.55
N LYS A 370 -8.48 14.05 -7.75
CA LYS A 370 -9.56 14.94 -7.31
C LYS A 370 -9.01 16.18 -6.63
N THR A 371 -8.03 16.04 -5.73
CA THR A 371 -7.42 17.20 -5.05
C THR A 371 -6.72 18.15 -6.03
N ILE A 372 -5.95 17.64 -6.99
CA ILE A 372 -5.28 18.48 -8.00
C ILE A 372 -6.30 19.15 -8.94
N ILE A 373 -7.30 18.39 -9.39
CA ILE A 373 -8.33 18.89 -10.31
C ILE A 373 -9.21 19.94 -9.63
N ASP A 374 -9.51 19.76 -8.34
CA ASP A 374 -10.18 20.78 -7.55
C ASP A 374 -9.35 22.08 -7.55
N LEU A 375 -8.07 22.01 -7.20
CA LEU A 375 -7.17 23.17 -7.12
C LEU A 375 -7.04 23.93 -8.46
N ILE A 376 -6.82 23.25 -9.59
CA ILE A 376 -6.72 23.91 -10.91
C ILE A 376 -8.04 24.61 -11.30
N THR A 377 -9.19 24.17 -10.79
CA THR A 377 -10.51 24.76 -11.08
C THR A 377 -10.97 25.81 -10.06
N ARG A 378 -10.06 26.31 -9.21
CA ARG A 378 -10.32 27.45 -8.32
C ARG A 378 -9.85 28.78 -8.94
N GLY A 379 -10.40 29.86 -8.40
CA GLY A 379 -10.02 31.24 -8.73
C GLY A 379 -10.71 31.77 -9.99
N THR A 380 -10.19 32.89 -10.50
CA THR A 380 -10.60 33.42 -11.80
C THR A 380 -9.97 32.60 -12.92
N PRO A 381 -10.69 32.32 -14.02
CA PRO A 381 -10.11 31.71 -15.21
C PRO A 381 -8.89 32.51 -15.70
N HIS A 382 -7.81 31.80 -16.03
CA HIS A 382 -6.62 32.40 -16.62
C HIS A 382 -6.88 32.75 -18.09
N GLU A 383 -6.41 33.89 -18.59
CA GLU A 383 -6.69 34.37 -19.95
C GLU A 383 -6.25 33.35 -21.03
N ASP A 384 -5.07 32.76 -20.87
CA ASP A 384 -4.55 31.72 -21.78
C ASP A 384 -5.13 30.31 -21.54
N GLY A 385 -6.06 30.18 -20.58
CA GLY A 385 -6.48 28.90 -20.01
C GLY A 385 -5.41 28.26 -19.12
N LYS A 386 -5.71 27.09 -18.57
CA LYS A 386 -4.78 26.31 -17.74
C LYS A 386 -4.38 25.00 -18.42
N ILE A 387 -3.26 24.42 -18.01
CA ILE A 387 -2.68 23.20 -18.57
C ILE A 387 -2.58 22.16 -17.45
N LEU A 388 -3.00 20.93 -17.72
CA LEU A 388 -2.79 19.78 -16.85
C LEU A 388 -1.94 18.72 -17.58
N ILE A 389 -0.73 18.49 -17.07
CA ILE A 389 0.19 17.48 -17.59
C ILE A 389 0.07 16.21 -16.74
N ILE A 390 -0.50 15.16 -17.33
CA ILE A 390 -0.65 13.83 -16.73
C ILE A 390 0.45 12.92 -17.30
N GLY A 391 1.63 12.96 -16.69
CA GLY A 391 2.86 12.43 -17.28
C GLY A 391 3.48 11.24 -16.56
N GLY A 392 4.64 10.83 -17.08
CA GLY A 392 5.66 10.09 -16.38
C GLY A 392 6.31 8.98 -17.21
N GLY A 393 7.32 8.34 -16.60
CA GLY A 393 8.11 7.29 -17.26
C GLY A 393 7.33 5.99 -17.48
N ILE A 394 7.95 5.05 -18.21
CA ILE A 394 7.40 3.70 -18.38
C ILE A 394 7.41 2.97 -17.03
N ALA A 395 6.24 2.66 -16.48
CA ALA A 395 6.14 2.00 -15.18
C ALA A 395 6.64 0.54 -15.22
N ASN A 396 7.22 0.09 -14.10
CA ASN A 396 7.64 -1.31 -13.93
C ASN A 396 6.51 -2.20 -13.38
N PHE A 397 5.69 -1.72 -12.45
CA PHE A 397 4.65 -2.53 -11.79
C PHE A 397 3.34 -1.78 -11.54
N THR A 398 3.36 -0.44 -11.59
CA THR A 398 2.12 0.34 -11.48
C THR A 398 1.20 0.04 -12.65
N ASN A 399 -0.01 -0.42 -12.35
CA ASN A 399 -1.04 -0.68 -13.35
C ASN A 399 -1.61 0.65 -13.87
N VAL A 400 -1.28 1.00 -15.11
CA VAL A 400 -1.66 2.26 -15.73
C VAL A 400 -3.18 2.32 -15.95
N ALA A 401 -3.82 1.21 -16.33
CA ALA A 401 -5.28 1.16 -16.49
C ALA A 401 -6.02 1.45 -15.17
N ALA A 402 -5.59 0.84 -14.06
CA ALA A 402 -6.21 1.04 -12.75
C ALA A 402 -6.04 2.47 -12.24
N THR A 403 -4.83 3.04 -12.34
CA THR A 403 -4.58 4.42 -11.94
C THR A 403 -5.34 5.41 -12.82
N PHE A 404 -5.38 5.18 -14.13
CA PHE A 404 -6.13 6.05 -15.05
C PHE A 404 -7.65 5.95 -14.85
N LYS A 405 -8.20 4.81 -14.43
CA LYS A 405 -9.62 4.71 -14.02
C LYS A 405 -9.94 5.70 -12.89
N GLY A 406 -9.07 5.80 -11.88
CA GLY A 406 -9.20 6.77 -10.80
C GLY A 406 -9.12 8.22 -11.29
N ILE A 407 -8.15 8.54 -12.16
CA ILE A 407 -8.00 9.87 -12.77
C ILE A 407 -9.22 10.24 -13.62
N ILE A 408 -9.68 9.34 -14.49
CA ILE A 408 -10.86 9.53 -15.35
C ILE A 408 -12.11 9.80 -14.50
N ARG A 409 -12.27 9.08 -13.39
CA ARG A 409 -13.37 9.31 -12.44
C ARG A 409 -13.33 10.72 -11.86
N ALA A 410 -12.15 11.20 -11.47
CA ALA A 410 -11.97 12.57 -10.96
C ALA A 410 -12.24 13.63 -12.05
N LEU A 411 -11.70 13.44 -13.26
CA LEU A 411 -11.95 14.34 -14.40
C LEU A 411 -13.45 14.46 -14.72
N LYS A 412 -14.18 13.34 -14.71
CA LYS A 412 -15.64 13.34 -14.91
C LYS A 412 -16.38 14.12 -13.81
N ALA A 413 -15.97 13.97 -12.56
CA ALA A 413 -16.61 14.65 -11.43
C ALA A 413 -16.44 16.18 -11.50
N TYR A 414 -15.36 16.67 -12.11
CA TYR A 414 -15.02 18.10 -12.20
C TYR A 414 -15.16 18.70 -13.61
N LYS A 415 -15.92 18.03 -14.49
CA LYS A 415 -16.12 18.46 -15.88
C LYS A 415 -16.46 19.94 -16.02
N ALA A 416 -17.43 20.44 -15.25
CA ALA A 416 -17.89 21.83 -15.34
C ALA A 416 -16.78 22.83 -14.99
N GLY A 417 -16.00 22.56 -13.92
CA GLY A 417 -14.90 23.42 -13.50
C GLY A 417 -13.76 23.46 -14.52
N LEU A 418 -13.42 22.30 -15.11
CA LEU A 418 -12.39 22.17 -16.15
C LEU A 418 -12.75 22.97 -17.41
N GLN A 419 -14.03 22.93 -17.82
CA GLN A 419 -14.52 23.70 -18.97
C GLN A 419 -14.52 25.21 -18.69
N ALA A 420 -14.98 25.61 -17.50
CA ALA A 420 -15.01 27.02 -17.10
C ALA A 420 -13.61 27.67 -17.06
N HIS A 421 -12.57 26.89 -16.73
CA HIS A 421 -11.18 27.35 -16.69
C HIS A 421 -10.39 27.12 -17.99
N ASN A 422 -11.05 26.68 -19.07
CA ASN A 422 -10.43 26.36 -20.35
C ASN A 422 -9.19 25.45 -20.20
N VAL A 423 -9.31 24.40 -19.39
CA VAL A 423 -8.19 23.48 -19.11
C VAL A 423 -7.85 22.67 -20.35
N LYS A 424 -6.56 22.51 -20.64
CA LYS A 424 -6.04 21.62 -21.70
C LYS A 424 -5.22 20.50 -21.07
N ILE A 425 -5.50 19.25 -21.42
CA ILE A 425 -4.89 18.08 -20.79
C ILE A 425 -3.92 17.40 -21.76
N PHE A 426 -2.71 17.12 -21.28
CA PHE A 426 -1.67 16.41 -22.04
C PHE A 426 -1.24 15.18 -21.26
N VAL A 427 -1.27 14.03 -21.93
CA VAL A 427 -1.08 12.72 -21.28
C VAL A 427 0.05 11.97 -21.96
N ARG A 428 1.05 11.51 -21.20
CA ARG A 428 2.09 10.59 -21.69
C ARG A 428 2.36 9.53 -20.64
N ARG A 429 2.17 8.25 -20.98
CA ARG A 429 2.43 7.15 -20.05
C ARG A 429 2.72 5.82 -20.75
N GLY A 430 3.58 5.02 -20.13
CA GLY A 430 3.82 3.61 -20.47
C GLY A 430 3.84 2.72 -19.22
N GLY A 431 3.92 1.40 -19.42
CA GLY A 431 3.99 0.39 -18.36
C GLY A 431 2.77 -0.55 -18.34
N PRO A 432 2.58 -1.37 -17.30
CA PRO A 432 1.54 -2.40 -17.27
C PRO A 432 0.14 -1.87 -17.63
N ASN A 433 -0.47 -2.49 -18.65
CA ASN A 433 -1.81 -2.18 -19.17
C ASN A 433 -2.01 -0.73 -19.66
N TYR A 434 -0.94 -0.06 -20.12
CA TYR A 434 -1.04 1.33 -20.56
C TYR A 434 -2.00 1.52 -21.75
N GLN A 435 -2.09 0.56 -22.67
CA GLN A 435 -2.94 0.64 -23.86
C GLN A 435 -4.42 0.86 -23.48
N GLU A 436 -4.92 0.13 -22.47
CA GLU A 436 -6.30 0.30 -21.96
C GLU A 436 -6.49 1.67 -21.30
N GLY A 437 -5.55 2.09 -20.46
CA GLY A 437 -5.57 3.40 -19.80
C GLY A 437 -5.59 4.56 -20.82
N LEU A 438 -4.67 4.55 -21.78
CA LEU A 438 -4.58 5.57 -22.83
C LEU A 438 -5.83 5.56 -23.72
N LYS A 439 -6.34 4.39 -24.10
CA LYS A 439 -7.59 4.27 -24.88
C LYS A 439 -8.77 4.91 -24.12
N ALA A 440 -8.92 4.60 -22.84
CA ALA A 440 -9.97 5.18 -22.01
C ALA A 440 -9.85 6.70 -21.88
N MET A 441 -8.62 7.22 -21.81
CA MET A 441 -8.36 8.67 -21.75
C MET A 441 -8.66 9.38 -23.07
N ARG A 442 -8.40 8.75 -24.23
CA ARG A 442 -8.80 9.27 -25.55
C ARG A 442 -10.32 9.36 -25.69
N LEU A 443 -11.03 8.29 -25.35
CA LEU A 443 -12.50 8.25 -25.35
C LEU A 443 -13.12 9.26 -24.37
N LEU A 444 -12.44 9.52 -23.24
CA LEU A 444 -12.87 10.58 -22.32
C LEU A 444 -12.85 11.95 -23.00
N GLY A 445 -11.83 12.26 -23.81
CA GLY A 445 -11.72 13.53 -24.52
C GLY A 445 -12.95 13.85 -25.40
N GLU A 446 -13.54 12.82 -26.02
CA GLU A 446 -14.74 12.95 -26.86
C GLU A 446 -16.00 13.34 -26.07
N SER A 447 -16.07 12.99 -24.78
CA SER A 447 -17.27 13.18 -23.94
C SER A 447 -17.11 14.25 -22.84
N LEU A 448 -15.88 14.54 -22.44
CA LEU A 448 -15.57 15.50 -21.38
C LEU A 448 -15.75 16.96 -21.86
N GLY A 449 -15.58 17.22 -23.15
CA GLY A 449 -15.66 18.58 -23.71
C GLY A 449 -14.51 19.48 -23.27
N VAL A 450 -13.36 18.87 -22.98
CA VAL A 450 -12.09 19.48 -22.55
C VAL A 450 -11.02 18.92 -23.50
N PRO A 451 -10.15 19.72 -24.13
CA PRO A 451 -9.13 19.20 -25.04
C PRO A 451 -8.16 18.26 -24.32
N ILE A 452 -8.05 17.02 -24.79
CA ILE A 452 -7.10 16.01 -24.28
C ILE A 452 -6.23 15.49 -25.42
N LYS A 453 -4.90 15.56 -25.27
CA LYS A 453 -3.93 14.91 -26.17
C LYS A 453 -3.23 13.76 -25.45
N VAL A 454 -3.23 12.58 -26.06
CA VAL A 454 -2.81 11.32 -25.41
C VAL A 454 -1.72 10.61 -26.20
N TYR A 455 -0.56 10.45 -25.58
CA TYR A 455 0.67 9.87 -26.12
C TYR A 455 1.10 8.64 -25.32
N GLY A 456 1.72 7.67 -25.99
CA GLY A 456 2.28 6.46 -25.37
C GLY A 456 3.81 6.51 -25.23
N PRO A 457 4.44 5.34 -24.96
CA PRO A 457 5.89 5.23 -24.77
C PRO A 457 6.70 5.51 -26.05
N GLU A 458 6.06 5.53 -27.22
CA GLU A 458 6.67 5.97 -28.50
C GLU A 458 7.12 7.43 -28.49
N THR A 459 6.50 8.25 -27.64
CA THR A 459 6.82 9.67 -27.49
C THR A 459 7.82 9.85 -26.34
N HIS A 460 8.85 10.66 -26.54
CA HIS A 460 9.84 10.93 -25.49
C HIS A 460 9.15 11.51 -24.25
N ILE A 461 9.63 11.14 -23.05
CA ILE A 461 8.98 11.43 -21.78
C ILE A 461 8.58 12.91 -21.63
N THR A 462 9.47 13.85 -21.94
CA THR A 462 9.21 15.29 -21.81
C THR A 462 8.70 15.96 -23.08
N GLU A 463 8.53 15.25 -24.21
CA GLU A 463 8.12 15.88 -25.48
C GLU A 463 6.73 16.52 -25.42
N ILE A 464 5.86 16.05 -24.51
CA ILE A 464 4.55 16.67 -24.30
C ILE A 464 4.61 18.03 -23.59
N VAL A 465 5.74 18.39 -22.95
CA VAL A 465 5.91 19.67 -22.23
C VAL A 465 5.91 20.86 -23.20
N PRO A 466 6.82 20.98 -24.19
CA PRO A 466 6.78 22.10 -25.13
C PRO A 466 5.47 22.12 -25.94
N LEU A 467 4.89 20.95 -26.26
CA LEU A 467 3.58 20.85 -26.91
C LEU A 467 2.45 21.44 -26.06
N ALA A 468 2.51 21.26 -24.74
CA ALA A 468 1.53 21.80 -23.80
C ALA A 468 1.69 23.32 -23.62
N LEU A 469 2.94 23.78 -23.54
CA LEU A 469 3.28 25.18 -23.34
C LEU A 469 3.09 26.04 -24.61
N GLY A 470 2.95 25.42 -25.78
CA GLY A 470 2.80 26.12 -27.07
C GLY A 470 4.12 26.67 -27.62
N VAL A 471 5.26 26.13 -27.20
CA VAL A 471 6.59 26.57 -27.63
C VAL A 471 6.96 25.82 -28.92
N SER A 472 7.31 26.55 -29.98
CA SER A 472 7.84 25.95 -31.23
C SER A 472 9.24 25.39 -30.97
N LYS A 473 9.52 24.16 -31.45
CA LYS A 473 10.83 23.51 -31.27
C LYS A 473 11.96 24.47 -31.70
N ARG A 474 12.97 24.67 -30.84
CA ARG A 474 14.33 24.91 -31.34
C ARG A 474 14.73 23.61 -32.00
N THR A 475 14.66 23.53 -33.32
CA THR A 475 15.21 22.40 -34.06
C THR A 475 16.67 22.72 -34.34
N PRO A 476 17.66 22.05 -33.71
CA PRO A 476 18.99 22.01 -34.29
C PRO A 476 18.84 21.41 -35.70
N GLN A 477 19.43 22.04 -36.72
CA GLN A 477 19.32 21.63 -38.14
C GLN A 477 19.77 20.18 -38.43
N THR A 478 20.28 19.45 -37.43
CA THR A 478 20.71 18.05 -37.51
C THR A 478 19.73 17.04 -36.89
N ALA A 479 18.67 17.47 -36.19
CA ALA A 479 17.76 16.58 -35.45
C ALA A 479 16.54 16.05 -36.26
N ALA A 480 16.41 16.44 -37.54
CA ALA A 480 15.23 16.12 -38.34
C ALA A 480 15.07 14.62 -38.72
N ASN A 481 16.06 13.77 -38.42
CA ASN A 481 16.09 12.38 -38.89
C ASN A 481 16.18 11.30 -37.79
N VAL A 482 16.03 11.64 -36.50
CA VAL A 482 16.21 10.63 -35.44
C VAL A 482 14.99 10.57 -34.52
N ILE A 483 14.51 9.34 -34.32
CA ILE A 483 13.50 8.88 -33.36
C ILE A 483 12.04 9.03 -33.81
N HIS A 484 11.63 8.17 -34.74
CA HIS A 484 10.30 7.57 -34.70
C HIS A 484 10.45 6.13 -34.25
N SER A 485 9.82 5.74 -33.14
CA SER A 485 9.68 4.32 -32.80
C SER A 485 8.98 3.60 -33.95
N VAL A 486 9.34 2.35 -34.20
CA VAL A 486 8.56 1.47 -35.08
C VAL A 486 7.13 1.45 -34.56
N SER A 487 6.19 1.89 -35.41
CA SER A 487 4.76 1.78 -35.15
C SER A 487 4.43 0.36 -34.71
N ALA A 488 3.70 0.20 -33.61
CA ALA A 488 2.93 -1.01 -33.32
C ALA A 488 1.75 -1.15 -34.30
N THR A 489 1.99 -0.93 -35.60
CA THR A 489 1.17 -1.53 -36.63
C THR A 489 1.45 -3.01 -36.52
N ALA A 490 0.42 -3.74 -36.11
CA ALA A 490 0.30 -5.15 -36.42
C ALA A 490 0.66 -5.30 -37.91
N GLN A 491 1.90 -5.71 -38.20
CA GLN A 491 2.18 -6.35 -39.47
C GLN A 491 1.20 -7.52 -39.48
N GLY A 492 0.30 -7.50 -40.47
CA GLY A 492 -0.73 -8.51 -40.63
C GLY A 492 -0.10 -9.86 -40.38
N SER A 493 -0.73 -10.64 -39.51
CA SER A 493 -0.28 -11.97 -39.11
C SER A 493 0.36 -12.67 -40.30
N PRO A 494 1.64 -13.10 -40.22
CA PRO A 494 2.13 -14.09 -41.18
C PRO A 494 1.06 -15.17 -41.20
N LYS A 495 0.53 -15.51 -42.39
CA LYS A 495 -0.42 -16.61 -42.54
C LYS A 495 0.18 -17.76 -41.75
N GLY A 496 -0.45 -18.09 -40.63
CA GLY A 496 0.04 -19.13 -39.74
C GLY A 496 0.12 -20.38 -40.57
N VAL A 497 1.34 -20.78 -40.94
CA VAL A 497 1.58 -22.19 -41.20
C VAL A 497 1.38 -22.79 -39.83
N ALA A 498 0.20 -23.39 -39.63
CA ALA A 498 -0.05 -24.23 -38.48
C ALA A 498 1.04 -25.30 -38.52
N ILE A 499 2.10 -25.11 -37.74
CA ILE A 499 2.92 -26.22 -37.31
C ILE A 499 1.99 -26.94 -36.34
N GLU A 500 1.32 -27.97 -36.85
CA GLU A 500 0.72 -29.00 -36.00
C GLU A 500 1.87 -29.60 -35.19
N VAL A 501 2.12 -29.03 -34.01
CA VAL A 501 2.81 -29.75 -32.96
C VAL A 501 1.77 -30.76 -32.46
N PRO A 502 2.01 -32.07 -32.57
CA PRO A 502 1.08 -33.05 -32.03
C PRO A 502 1.14 -32.91 -30.50
N ASP A 503 0.22 -32.14 -29.93
CA ASP A 503 0.05 -32.08 -28.50
C ASP A 503 -0.58 -33.40 -28.06
N ALA A 504 0.25 -34.27 -27.51
CA ALA A 504 -0.17 -35.58 -27.07
C ALA A 504 -1.03 -35.43 -25.81
N GLY A 505 -2.34 -35.24 -26.01
CA GLY A 505 -3.31 -34.98 -24.95
C GLY A 505 -3.23 -36.00 -23.81
N VAL A 506 -3.50 -35.54 -22.58
CA VAL A 506 -3.54 -36.37 -21.37
C VAL A 506 -4.41 -37.61 -21.64
N GLY A 507 -3.83 -38.80 -21.44
CA GLY A 507 -4.43 -40.09 -21.76
C GLY A 507 -3.92 -40.77 -23.04
N GLN A 508 -3.16 -40.09 -23.91
CA GLN A 508 -2.50 -40.73 -25.06
C GLN A 508 -1.43 -41.73 -24.61
N VAL A 509 -1.39 -42.88 -25.28
CA VAL A 509 -0.42 -43.95 -25.02
C VAL A 509 0.85 -43.65 -25.81
N ARG A 510 1.97 -43.52 -25.10
CA ARG A 510 3.32 -43.36 -25.63
C ARG A 510 3.78 -44.64 -26.34
N PRO A 511 4.79 -44.54 -27.23
CA PRO A 511 5.37 -45.71 -27.92
C PRO A 511 5.92 -46.80 -27.00
N ASP A 512 6.23 -46.46 -25.74
CA ASP A 512 6.70 -47.38 -24.70
C ASP A 512 5.56 -48.06 -23.89
N GLY A 513 4.30 -47.77 -24.22
CA GLY A 513 3.12 -48.31 -23.54
C GLY A 513 2.64 -47.50 -22.32
N GLY A 514 3.34 -46.42 -21.93
CA GLY A 514 2.92 -45.51 -20.85
C GLY A 514 1.82 -44.53 -21.31
N ARG A 515 0.91 -44.09 -20.42
CA ARG A 515 -0.07 -43.03 -20.75
C ARG A 515 0.45 -41.67 -20.32
N ASN A 516 0.23 -40.63 -21.12
CA ASN A 516 0.45 -39.24 -20.72
C ASN A 516 -0.45 -38.90 -19.51
N GLN A 517 0.16 -38.73 -18.35
CA GLN A 517 -0.43 -38.30 -17.09
C GLN A 517 -0.47 -36.76 -17.03
N PRO A 518 -1.36 -36.16 -16.22
CA PRO A 518 -1.36 -34.72 -15.97
C PRO A 518 0.01 -34.17 -15.51
N ASN A 519 0.75 -34.96 -14.71
CA ASN A 519 2.09 -34.60 -14.23
C ASN A 519 3.15 -34.54 -15.35
N ASP A 520 2.91 -35.15 -16.51
CA ASP A 520 3.86 -35.14 -17.62
C ASP A 520 3.94 -33.77 -18.34
N GLN A 521 2.98 -32.87 -18.06
CA GLN A 521 2.99 -31.49 -18.55
C GLN A 521 3.69 -30.50 -17.60
N ILE A 522 4.10 -30.96 -16.41
CA ILE A 522 4.81 -30.14 -15.43
C ILE A 522 6.31 -30.27 -15.66
N VAL A 523 7.00 -29.13 -15.80
CA VAL A 523 8.46 -29.09 -15.85
C VAL A 523 8.99 -29.01 -14.43
N HIS A 524 9.91 -29.92 -14.09
CA HIS A 524 10.61 -29.94 -12.81
C HIS A 524 12.05 -29.48 -12.99
N PHE A 525 12.56 -28.74 -12.00
CA PHE A 525 13.94 -28.26 -11.96
C PHE A 525 14.57 -28.71 -10.65
N ASP A 526 15.51 -29.63 -10.71
CA ASP A 526 16.21 -30.12 -9.53
C ASP A 526 17.24 -29.09 -9.03
N ALA A 527 17.43 -29.05 -7.71
CA ALA A 527 18.49 -28.26 -7.10
C ALA A 527 19.85 -28.88 -7.45
N THR A 528 20.61 -28.23 -8.34
CA THR A 528 21.95 -28.68 -8.74
C THR A 528 23.02 -28.07 -7.84
N ALA A 529 24.18 -28.72 -7.69
CA ALA A 529 25.31 -28.11 -6.98
C ALA A 529 25.74 -26.79 -7.66
N PRO A 530 26.19 -25.78 -6.89
CA PRO A 530 26.59 -24.48 -7.45
C PRO A 530 27.70 -24.65 -8.50
N LYS A 531 27.50 -24.06 -9.69
CA LYS A 531 28.55 -23.95 -10.71
C LYS A 531 29.62 -22.93 -10.22
N SER A 532 30.88 -23.15 -10.59
CA SER A 532 32.09 -22.43 -10.10
C SER A 532 31.95 -20.90 -9.92
N GLY A 533 32.69 -20.33 -8.97
CA GLY A 533 32.59 -18.94 -8.51
C GLY A 533 32.64 -17.87 -9.61
N ARG A 534 31.69 -16.92 -9.56
CA ARG A 534 31.60 -15.75 -10.45
C ARG A 534 32.65 -14.70 -10.08
N PRO A 535 33.17 -13.91 -11.05
CA PRO A 535 33.95 -12.72 -10.74
C PRO A 535 33.16 -11.75 -9.86
N SER A 536 33.81 -11.08 -8.90
CA SER A 536 33.15 -10.18 -7.95
C SER A 536 32.41 -9.01 -8.62
N TYR A 537 32.88 -8.55 -9.78
CA TYR A 537 32.23 -7.52 -10.58
C TYR A 537 30.95 -7.99 -11.29
N ARG A 538 30.71 -9.31 -11.37
CA ARG A 538 29.61 -9.93 -12.08
C ARG A 538 28.70 -10.71 -11.11
N PRO A 539 27.88 -10.01 -10.29
CA PRO A 539 27.00 -10.67 -9.32
C PRO A 539 25.91 -11.51 -9.97
N PHE A 540 25.48 -11.13 -11.18
CA PHE A 540 24.41 -11.79 -11.92
C PHE A 540 24.91 -12.31 -13.27
N ASP A 541 24.50 -13.53 -13.61
CA ASP A 541 24.67 -14.17 -14.91
C ASP A 541 23.49 -15.12 -15.21
N ALA A 542 23.55 -15.84 -16.33
CA ALA A 542 22.47 -16.76 -16.75
C ALA A 542 22.26 -17.96 -15.81
N SER A 543 23.19 -18.23 -14.88
CA SER A 543 23.09 -19.29 -13.86
C SER A 543 22.55 -18.79 -12.52
N THR A 544 22.32 -17.49 -12.35
CA THR A 544 21.82 -16.91 -11.09
C THR A 544 20.48 -17.52 -10.69
N ARG A 545 20.41 -17.99 -9.44
CA ARG A 545 19.23 -18.56 -8.80
C ARG A 545 18.91 -17.74 -7.54
N SER A 546 17.64 -17.54 -7.26
CA SER A 546 17.17 -16.60 -6.25
C SER A 546 16.02 -17.13 -5.42
N PHE A 547 15.96 -16.65 -4.18
CA PHE A 547 14.76 -16.72 -3.36
C PHE A 547 13.95 -15.44 -3.52
N VAL A 548 12.62 -15.56 -3.47
CA VAL A 548 11.72 -14.42 -3.34
C VAL A 548 11.11 -14.43 -1.94
N TYR A 549 11.43 -13.42 -1.13
CA TYR A 549 10.85 -13.25 0.20
C TYR A 549 9.54 -12.46 0.10
N GLY A 550 8.42 -13.11 0.39
CA GLY A 550 7.06 -12.60 0.21
C GLY A 550 6.28 -13.34 -0.89
N LEU A 551 4.95 -13.36 -0.76
CA LEU A 551 4.05 -14.02 -1.71
C LEU A 551 3.79 -13.12 -2.94
N GLN A 552 4.69 -13.16 -3.92
CA GLN A 552 4.68 -12.25 -5.09
C GLN A 552 4.53 -12.98 -6.44
N PRO A 553 3.39 -13.64 -6.71
CA PRO A 553 3.24 -14.50 -7.89
C PRO A 553 3.39 -13.76 -9.22
N ARG A 554 2.93 -12.50 -9.32
CA ARG A 554 3.06 -11.72 -10.56
C ARG A 554 4.52 -11.36 -10.87
N ALA A 555 5.28 -10.97 -9.84
CA ALA A 555 6.70 -10.64 -10.01
C ALA A 555 7.50 -11.90 -10.39
N ILE A 556 7.22 -13.03 -9.73
CA ILE A 556 7.86 -14.32 -10.01
C ILE A 556 7.53 -14.79 -11.43
N GLN A 557 6.26 -14.75 -11.84
CA GLN A 557 5.90 -15.10 -13.22
C GLN A 557 6.63 -14.20 -14.22
N GLY A 558 6.68 -12.89 -13.98
CA GLY A 558 7.43 -11.95 -14.84
C GLY A 558 8.95 -12.20 -14.89
N MET A 559 9.55 -12.73 -13.81
CA MET A 559 10.94 -13.19 -13.80
C MET A 559 11.10 -14.46 -14.65
N LEU A 560 10.22 -15.46 -14.48
CA LEU A 560 10.23 -16.71 -15.24
C LEU A 560 9.99 -16.47 -16.74
N ASP A 561 9.07 -15.59 -17.11
CA ASP A 561 8.82 -15.22 -18.50
C ASP A 561 10.05 -14.53 -19.11
N PHE A 562 10.71 -13.66 -18.34
CA PHE A 562 11.97 -13.02 -18.75
C PHE A 562 13.07 -14.07 -18.95
N ASP A 563 13.22 -15.01 -18.02
CA ASP A 563 14.22 -16.07 -18.09
C ASP A 563 14.03 -16.94 -19.35
N TYR A 564 12.78 -17.33 -19.63
CA TYR A 564 12.42 -18.08 -20.82
C TYR A 564 12.70 -17.29 -22.10
N SER A 565 12.36 -16.00 -22.13
CA SER A 565 12.64 -15.11 -23.27
C SER A 565 14.14 -14.92 -23.50
N CYS A 566 14.93 -14.96 -22.42
CA CYS A 566 16.39 -14.94 -22.48
C CYS A 566 16.99 -16.27 -22.98
N GLY A 567 16.20 -17.35 -23.07
CA GLY A 567 16.69 -18.68 -23.42
C GLY A 567 17.48 -19.34 -22.29
N ARG A 568 17.18 -19.01 -21.03
CA ARG A 568 17.79 -19.69 -19.88
C ARG A 568 17.33 -21.15 -19.83
N GLU A 569 18.21 -22.01 -19.30
CA GLU A 569 17.89 -23.43 -19.09
C GLU A 569 17.06 -23.65 -17.82
N THR A 570 17.26 -22.83 -16.80
CA THR A 570 16.60 -22.94 -15.50
C THR A 570 15.97 -21.60 -15.07
N PRO A 571 14.83 -21.63 -14.36
CA PRO A 571 14.23 -20.45 -13.76
C PRO A 571 15.19 -19.74 -12.83
N SER A 572 15.13 -18.43 -12.78
CA SER A 572 15.90 -17.64 -11.82
C SER A 572 15.35 -17.70 -10.40
N VAL A 573 14.09 -18.10 -10.22
CA VAL A 573 13.48 -18.28 -8.89
C VAL A 573 13.52 -19.75 -8.52
N ALA A 574 14.21 -20.07 -7.42
CA ALA A 574 14.31 -21.42 -6.89
C ALA A 574 13.16 -21.74 -5.93
N ALA A 575 12.83 -20.80 -5.04
CA ALA A 575 11.77 -20.94 -4.06
C ALA A 575 11.27 -19.60 -3.53
N MET A 576 10.15 -19.65 -2.81
CA MET A 576 9.59 -18.52 -2.09
C MET A 576 9.74 -18.70 -0.59
N ILE A 577 9.92 -17.59 0.12
CA ILE A 577 9.93 -17.55 1.59
C ILE A 577 8.76 -16.71 2.05
N TYR A 578 7.77 -17.32 2.69
CA TYR A 578 6.59 -16.64 3.22
C TYR A 578 6.31 -17.11 4.65
N PRO A 579 6.65 -16.31 5.67
CA PRO A 579 6.54 -16.71 7.07
C PRO A 579 5.12 -16.97 7.57
N PHE A 580 4.11 -16.51 6.82
CA PHE A 580 2.71 -16.60 7.22
C PHE A 580 2.04 -17.79 6.52
N GLY A 581 1.65 -18.83 7.28
CA GLY A 581 0.96 -20.00 6.74
C GLY A 581 1.80 -21.27 6.75
N GLY A 582 1.35 -22.29 6.03
CA GLY A 582 2.01 -23.59 5.96
C GLY A 582 2.87 -23.76 4.70
N HIS A 583 3.71 -24.79 4.70
CA HIS A 583 4.40 -25.23 3.49
C HIS A 583 3.40 -25.60 2.41
N HIS A 584 3.60 -25.05 1.22
CA HIS A 584 2.79 -25.38 0.05
C HIS A 584 3.60 -25.17 -1.22
N ILE A 585 3.02 -25.59 -2.33
CA ILE A 585 3.61 -25.44 -3.65
C ILE A 585 2.75 -24.45 -4.42
N GLN A 586 3.38 -23.52 -5.12
CA GLN A 586 2.71 -22.57 -5.99
C GLN A 586 3.02 -22.88 -7.45
N LYS A 587 1.96 -22.82 -8.28
CA LYS A 587 2.02 -23.09 -9.71
C LYS A 587 2.38 -21.83 -10.49
N PHE A 588 3.26 -21.99 -11.47
CA PHE A 588 3.73 -20.97 -12.41
C PHE A 588 3.83 -21.55 -13.83
N TYR A 589 4.16 -20.71 -14.81
CA TYR A 589 4.46 -21.13 -16.18
C TYR A 589 5.94 -20.99 -16.53
N TRP A 590 6.44 -21.93 -17.31
CA TRP A 590 7.73 -21.91 -17.99
C TRP A 590 7.49 -22.04 -19.49
N GLY A 591 7.38 -20.90 -20.18
CA GLY A 591 6.89 -20.85 -21.56
C GLY A 591 5.41 -21.26 -21.61
N THR A 592 5.12 -22.40 -22.23
CA THR A 592 3.76 -22.95 -22.34
C THR A 592 3.44 -24.04 -21.32
N LYS A 593 4.44 -24.51 -20.57
CA LYS A 593 4.29 -25.60 -19.60
C LYS A 593 4.14 -25.08 -18.19
N GLU A 594 3.47 -25.82 -17.32
CA GLU A 594 3.39 -25.48 -15.90
C GLU A 594 4.69 -25.88 -15.18
N THR A 595 5.05 -25.13 -14.14
CA THR A 595 6.13 -25.46 -13.20
C THR A 595 5.66 -25.18 -11.78
N LEU A 596 6.32 -25.80 -10.80
CA LEU A 596 5.95 -25.78 -9.40
C LEU A 596 7.12 -25.23 -8.57
N LEU A 597 6.88 -24.15 -7.83
CA LEU A 597 7.87 -23.58 -6.91
C LEU A 597 7.43 -23.81 -5.46
N PRO A 598 8.33 -24.30 -4.58
CA PRO A 598 8.02 -24.51 -3.18
C PRO A 598 7.97 -23.18 -2.42
N VAL A 599 7.07 -23.10 -1.43
CA VAL A 599 6.94 -21.98 -0.49
C VAL A 599 7.30 -22.45 0.92
N TYR A 600 8.38 -21.89 1.47
CA TYR A 600 8.88 -22.20 2.81
C TYR A 600 8.50 -21.10 3.80
N THR A 601 8.42 -21.47 5.08
CA THR A 601 8.09 -20.54 6.17
C THR A 601 9.32 -19.96 6.87
N SER A 602 10.51 -20.49 6.62
CA SER A 602 11.77 -20.01 7.21
C SER A 602 12.87 -19.83 6.16
N VAL A 603 13.75 -18.85 6.36
CA VAL A 603 14.92 -18.63 5.49
C VAL A 603 15.87 -19.82 5.55
N LYS A 604 16.11 -20.33 6.76
CA LYS A 604 16.97 -21.47 7.02
C LYS A 604 16.62 -22.68 6.15
N GLU A 605 15.36 -23.09 6.15
CA GLU A 605 14.92 -24.27 5.40
C GLU A 605 15.04 -24.06 3.88
N ALA A 606 14.72 -22.86 3.39
CA ALA A 606 14.85 -22.54 1.97
C ALA A 606 16.31 -22.63 1.50
N VAL A 607 17.23 -22.04 2.28
CA VAL A 607 18.69 -22.09 2.03
C VAL A 607 19.21 -23.53 2.08
N GLU A 608 18.79 -24.33 3.07
CA GLU A 608 19.20 -25.75 3.18
C GLU A 608 18.74 -26.59 1.99
N LYS A 609 17.55 -26.32 1.45
CA LYS A 609 16.97 -27.10 0.32
C LYS A 609 17.41 -26.62 -1.06
N HIS A 610 17.92 -25.40 -1.19
CA HIS A 610 18.34 -24.80 -2.47
C HIS A 610 19.76 -24.23 -2.36
N PRO A 611 20.79 -25.10 -2.30
CA PRO A 611 22.21 -24.68 -2.20
C PRO A 611 22.72 -23.92 -3.45
N ASP A 612 21.96 -23.91 -4.55
CA ASP A 612 22.22 -23.18 -5.78
C ASP A 612 21.82 -21.70 -5.76
N ALA A 613 20.96 -21.28 -4.83
CA ALA A 613 20.43 -19.92 -4.79
C ALA A 613 21.30 -18.96 -3.97
N ASP A 614 21.85 -17.94 -4.62
CA ASP A 614 22.78 -16.96 -4.03
C ASP A 614 22.22 -15.53 -3.95
N VAL A 615 20.99 -15.33 -4.43
CA VAL A 615 20.31 -14.02 -4.44
C VAL A 615 19.00 -14.07 -3.66
N VAL A 616 18.66 -13.01 -2.94
CA VAL A 616 17.31 -12.84 -2.36
C VAL A 616 16.66 -11.57 -2.88
N VAL A 617 15.47 -11.69 -3.45
CA VAL A 617 14.59 -10.54 -3.77
C VAL A 617 13.60 -10.37 -2.63
N ASN A 618 13.80 -9.34 -1.80
CA ASN A 618 13.05 -9.14 -0.56
C ASN A 618 11.91 -8.14 -0.73
N PHE A 619 10.68 -8.66 -0.76
CA PHE A 619 9.42 -7.89 -0.79
C PHE A 619 8.77 -7.75 0.60
N ALA A 620 9.52 -7.94 1.68
CA ALA A 620 9.07 -7.56 3.02
C ALA A 620 8.63 -6.09 3.05
N SER A 621 7.71 -5.74 3.96
CA SER A 621 7.29 -4.35 4.12
C SER A 621 8.39 -3.52 4.79
N SER A 622 8.29 -2.18 4.76
CA SER A 622 9.23 -1.30 5.46
C SER A 622 9.39 -1.61 6.96
N ARG A 623 8.36 -2.23 7.57
CA ARG A 623 8.36 -2.65 8.97
C ARG A 623 9.12 -3.95 9.22
N SER A 624 9.15 -4.87 8.26
CA SER A 624 9.76 -6.20 8.43
C SER A 624 11.05 -6.39 7.63
N VAL A 625 11.39 -5.48 6.72
CA VAL A 625 12.59 -5.57 5.87
C VAL A 625 13.88 -5.57 6.69
N PHE A 626 13.95 -4.82 7.79
CA PHE A 626 15.12 -4.81 8.66
C PHE A 626 15.38 -6.19 9.30
N GLY A 627 14.37 -6.75 9.96
CA GLY A 627 14.47 -8.06 10.61
C GLY A 627 14.74 -9.20 9.61
N SER A 628 13.98 -9.26 8.51
CA SER A 628 14.17 -10.28 7.47
C SER A 628 15.56 -10.20 6.83
N THR A 629 16.08 -9.00 6.55
CA THR A 629 17.41 -8.84 5.95
C THR A 629 18.52 -9.23 6.92
N LYS A 630 18.40 -8.89 8.21
CA LYS A 630 19.36 -9.32 9.24
C LYS A 630 19.38 -10.85 9.39
N GLU A 631 18.23 -11.52 9.29
CA GLU A 631 18.13 -12.99 9.25
C GLU A 631 18.82 -13.55 8.00
N ILE A 632 18.49 -13.05 6.81
CA ILE A 632 19.08 -13.50 5.53
C ILE A 632 20.61 -13.36 5.54
N LEU A 633 21.14 -12.25 6.09
CA LEU A 633 22.58 -12.02 6.18
C LEU A 633 23.30 -13.08 7.04
N GLN A 634 22.62 -13.88 7.85
CA GLN A 634 23.26 -14.96 8.63
C GLN A 634 23.75 -16.13 7.74
N PHE A 635 23.29 -16.21 6.49
CA PHE A 635 23.60 -17.31 5.57
C PHE A 635 24.70 -16.91 4.57
N PRO A 636 25.93 -17.43 4.69
CA PRO A 636 27.06 -17.04 3.82
C PRO A 636 26.88 -17.39 2.34
N GLN A 637 25.92 -18.26 2.02
CA GLN A 637 25.51 -18.60 0.66
C GLN A 637 25.02 -17.37 -0.11
N ILE A 638 24.32 -16.46 0.57
CA ILE A 638 23.68 -15.30 -0.07
C ILE A 638 24.75 -14.25 -0.36
N LYS A 639 24.86 -13.86 -1.63
CA LYS A 639 25.84 -12.89 -2.15
C LYS A 639 25.21 -11.57 -2.58
N ALA A 640 23.91 -11.56 -2.89
CA ALA A 640 23.19 -10.32 -3.18
C ALA A 640 21.76 -10.33 -2.63
N ILE A 641 21.30 -9.17 -2.17
CA ILE A 641 19.93 -8.97 -1.67
C ILE A 641 19.37 -7.69 -2.31
N ALA A 642 18.19 -7.79 -2.91
CA ALA A 642 17.43 -6.63 -3.38
C ALA A 642 16.31 -6.29 -2.39
N LEU A 643 16.28 -5.05 -1.91
CA LEU A 643 15.34 -4.56 -0.91
C LEU A 643 14.28 -3.67 -1.56
N ILE A 644 13.09 -4.20 -1.81
CA ILE A 644 12.06 -3.51 -2.60
C ILE A 644 11.32 -2.44 -1.78
N ALA A 645 11.24 -2.61 -0.45
CA ALA A 645 10.49 -1.73 0.43
C ALA A 645 10.94 -0.26 0.37
N GLU A 646 10.01 0.66 0.19
CA GLU A 646 10.20 2.10 0.37
C GLU A 646 9.82 2.53 1.80
N GLY A 647 10.48 3.56 2.33
CA GLY A 647 10.19 4.08 3.67
C GLY A 647 10.86 3.30 4.78
N VAL A 648 12.08 2.81 4.55
CA VAL A 648 12.90 2.16 5.57
C VAL A 648 13.58 3.24 6.42
N PRO A 649 13.53 3.16 7.76
CA PRO A 649 14.27 4.06 8.64
C PRO A 649 15.73 4.23 8.25
N GLU A 650 16.20 5.48 8.14
CA GLU A 650 17.54 5.84 7.71
C GLU A 650 18.61 5.13 8.57
N ARG A 651 18.38 5.03 9.89
CA ARG A 651 19.25 4.29 10.82
C ARG A 651 19.30 2.79 10.47
N HIS A 652 18.16 2.15 10.24
CA HIS A 652 18.10 0.75 9.84
C HIS A 652 18.76 0.49 8.48
N ALA A 653 18.59 1.39 7.50
CA ALA A 653 19.24 1.29 6.21
C ALA A 653 20.78 1.30 6.35
N ARG A 654 21.32 2.18 7.21
CA ARG A 654 22.76 2.20 7.55
C ARG A 654 23.22 0.92 8.24
N GLU A 655 22.45 0.40 9.19
CA GLU A 655 22.78 -0.85 9.88
C GLU A 655 22.76 -2.07 8.96
N ILE A 656 21.86 -2.11 7.97
CA ILE A 656 21.84 -3.13 6.92
C ILE A 656 23.08 -3.00 6.04
N LEU A 657 23.35 -1.78 5.55
CA LEU A 657 24.52 -1.46 4.72
C LEU A 657 25.82 -1.99 5.34
N HIS A 658 26.11 -1.62 6.59
CA HIS A 658 27.38 -1.99 7.23
C HIS A 658 27.47 -3.50 7.50
N ALA A 659 26.37 -4.11 7.97
CA ALA A 659 26.34 -5.56 8.17
C ALA A 659 26.49 -6.34 6.86
N ALA A 660 26.04 -5.80 5.74
CA ALA A 660 26.24 -6.40 4.43
C ALA A 660 27.67 -6.21 3.93
N GLN A 661 28.29 -5.04 4.13
CA GLN A 661 29.70 -4.79 3.82
C GLN A 661 30.63 -5.74 4.60
N GLU A 662 30.42 -5.90 5.91
CA GLU A 662 31.18 -6.85 6.75
C GLU A 662 31.11 -8.30 6.24
N LYS A 663 29.99 -8.65 5.61
CA LYS A 663 29.74 -10.00 5.08
C LYS A 663 30.02 -10.15 3.58
N GLY A 664 30.45 -9.07 2.92
CA GLY A 664 30.68 -9.06 1.47
C GLY A 664 29.43 -9.32 0.63
N VAL A 665 28.26 -8.87 1.09
CA VAL A 665 26.96 -9.04 0.41
C VAL A 665 26.56 -7.76 -0.30
N LEU A 666 26.20 -7.86 -1.58
CA LEU A 666 25.71 -6.74 -2.38
C LEU A 666 24.26 -6.41 -2.01
N ILE A 667 23.98 -5.17 -1.58
CA ILE A 667 22.61 -4.71 -1.30
C ILE A 667 22.16 -3.74 -2.38
N ILE A 668 21.08 -4.07 -3.11
CA ILE A 668 20.43 -3.17 -4.07
C ILE A 668 19.15 -2.64 -3.42
N GLY A 669 19.03 -1.33 -3.22
CA GLY A 669 17.97 -0.71 -2.43
C GLY A 669 18.44 -0.26 -1.04
N PRO A 670 17.54 0.09 -0.10
CA PRO A 670 16.07 -0.02 -0.19
C PRO A 670 15.42 0.98 -1.15
N ALA A 671 14.08 0.98 -1.21
CA ALA A 671 13.27 1.84 -2.08
C ALA A 671 13.64 1.71 -3.57
N THR A 672 13.81 0.47 -4.04
CA THR A 672 14.19 0.18 -5.43
C THR A 672 13.22 -0.79 -6.11
N VAL A 673 13.14 -0.70 -7.43
CA VAL A 673 12.57 -1.77 -8.25
C VAL A 673 13.55 -2.95 -8.42
N GLY A 674 14.83 -2.72 -8.17
CA GLY A 674 15.93 -3.66 -8.34
C GLY A 674 16.82 -3.28 -9.52
N GLY A 675 16.88 -4.17 -10.51
CA GLY A 675 17.71 -4.03 -11.68
C GLY A 675 17.49 -5.16 -12.68
N ILE A 676 18.09 -5.03 -13.85
CA ILE A 676 17.98 -5.98 -14.94
C ILE A 676 19.33 -6.18 -15.62
N LYS A 677 19.68 -7.43 -15.84
CA LYS A 677 20.81 -7.84 -16.68
C LYS A 677 20.25 -8.66 -17.85
N PRO A 678 20.00 -8.02 -19.00
CA PRO A 678 19.46 -8.69 -20.18
C PRO A 678 20.19 -9.98 -20.56
N GLY A 679 19.43 -11.04 -20.84
CA GLY A 679 19.96 -12.38 -21.11
C GLY A 679 20.34 -13.19 -19.86
N CYS A 680 20.34 -12.57 -18.68
CA CYS A 680 20.87 -13.19 -17.45
C CYS A 680 19.85 -13.23 -16.33
N PHE A 681 19.48 -12.09 -15.74
CA PHE A 681 18.66 -12.06 -14.53
C PHE A 681 17.91 -10.75 -14.40
N ARG A 682 16.68 -10.83 -13.89
CA ARG A 682 15.81 -9.69 -13.62
C ARG A 682 15.40 -9.73 -12.15
N ILE A 683 15.55 -8.62 -11.45
CA ILE A 683 15.10 -8.50 -10.06
C ILE A 683 13.63 -8.08 -10.05
N GLY A 684 12.76 -9.01 -9.62
CA GLY A 684 11.34 -8.76 -9.38
C GLY A 684 10.66 -8.08 -10.56
N ASN A 685 10.15 -6.86 -10.34
CA ASN A 685 9.33 -6.15 -11.33
C ASN A 685 10.13 -5.31 -12.34
N SER A 686 11.46 -5.28 -12.28
CA SER A 686 12.30 -4.43 -13.16
C SER A 686 12.06 -4.69 -14.66
N GLY A 687 11.83 -3.64 -15.46
CA GLY A 687 11.57 -3.79 -16.90
C GLY A 687 10.11 -4.05 -17.29
N GLY A 688 9.19 -4.18 -16.33
CA GLY A 688 7.76 -4.22 -16.63
C GLY A 688 7.23 -5.53 -17.21
N MET A 689 6.10 -5.47 -17.89
CA MET A 689 5.49 -6.63 -18.54
C MET A 689 6.32 -7.08 -19.76
N MET A 690 6.01 -8.27 -20.28
CA MET A 690 6.77 -8.86 -21.39
C MET A 690 6.76 -7.97 -22.64
N ASP A 691 5.69 -7.24 -22.89
CA ASP A 691 5.60 -6.27 -23.99
C ASP A 691 6.74 -5.24 -23.95
N ASN A 692 7.06 -4.71 -22.76
CA ASN A 692 8.17 -3.79 -22.60
C ASN A 692 9.55 -4.48 -22.63
N ILE A 693 9.66 -5.70 -22.09
CA ILE A 693 10.89 -6.51 -22.22
C ILE A 693 11.24 -6.73 -23.69
N ILE A 694 10.26 -7.02 -24.54
CA ILE A 694 10.47 -7.17 -25.98
C ILE A 694 10.72 -5.81 -26.65
N ALA A 695 9.90 -4.80 -26.38
CA ALA A 695 10.01 -3.48 -27.01
C ALA A 695 11.35 -2.80 -26.72
N SER A 696 11.82 -2.86 -25.48
CA SER A 696 13.15 -2.34 -25.06
C SER A 696 14.28 -3.34 -25.31
N LYS A 697 13.99 -4.47 -25.97
CA LYS A 697 14.94 -5.53 -26.31
C LYS A 697 15.79 -6.01 -25.12
N LEU A 698 15.16 -6.25 -23.98
CA LEU A 698 15.82 -6.63 -22.72
C LEU A 698 16.06 -8.14 -22.59
N TYR A 699 15.66 -8.96 -23.57
CA TYR A 699 15.88 -10.41 -23.59
C TYR A 699 17.31 -10.82 -24.04
N ARG A 700 18.16 -9.85 -24.39
CA ARG A 700 19.55 -10.04 -24.82
C ARG A 700 20.44 -8.86 -24.42
N PRO A 701 21.73 -9.10 -24.10
CA PRO A 701 22.64 -8.05 -23.66
C PRO A 701 23.00 -7.09 -24.81
N GLY A 702 23.04 -5.80 -24.50
CA GLY A 702 23.78 -4.81 -25.28
C GLY A 702 25.15 -4.52 -24.66
N SER A 703 25.64 -3.28 -24.79
CA SER A 703 26.99 -2.90 -24.31
C SER A 703 27.00 -1.76 -23.29
N VAL A 704 25.83 -1.25 -22.89
CA VAL A 704 25.71 -0.05 -22.04
C VAL A 704 25.28 -0.43 -20.62
N GLY A 705 26.15 -0.17 -19.64
CA GLY A 705 25.83 -0.32 -18.22
C GLY A 705 25.29 0.99 -17.65
N TYR A 706 24.15 0.96 -16.95
CA TYR A 706 23.61 2.16 -16.33
C TYR A 706 23.35 1.99 -14.83
N VAL A 707 23.46 3.10 -14.11
CA VAL A 707 23.04 3.20 -12.71
C VAL A 707 22.18 4.45 -12.50
N SER A 708 21.08 4.29 -11.77
CA SER A 708 20.08 5.34 -11.50
C SER A 708 19.62 5.29 -10.05
N LYS A 709 19.19 6.40 -9.47
CA LYS A 709 18.41 6.39 -8.20
C LYS A 709 16.98 5.93 -8.44
N SER A 710 16.31 6.48 -9.46
CA SER A 710 14.90 6.22 -9.74
C SER A 710 14.66 4.91 -10.47
N GLY A 711 13.79 4.05 -9.92
CA GLY A 711 13.29 2.86 -10.61
C GLY A 711 12.36 3.17 -11.79
N GLY A 712 11.63 4.28 -11.77
CA GLY A 712 10.81 4.71 -12.92
C GLY A 712 11.69 5.13 -14.09
N MET A 713 12.71 5.96 -13.82
CA MET A 713 13.65 6.40 -14.85
C MET A 713 14.58 5.29 -15.34
N SER A 714 14.87 4.27 -14.53
CA SER A 714 15.64 3.12 -15.01
C SER A 714 14.95 2.40 -16.17
N ASN A 715 13.62 2.32 -16.16
CA ASN A 715 12.88 1.72 -17.26
C ASN A 715 12.74 2.68 -18.46
N GLU A 716 12.72 3.99 -18.22
CA GLU A 716 12.83 4.97 -19.31
C GLU A 716 14.22 4.91 -19.98
N LEU A 717 15.30 4.72 -19.19
CA LEU A 717 16.65 4.49 -19.72
C LEU A 717 16.71 3.21 -20.56
N ASN A 718 16.07 2.11 -20.14
CA ASN A 718 15.97 0.90 -20.97
C ASN A 718 15.36 1.21 -22.35
N ASN A 719 14.29 1.98 -22.38
CA ASN A 719 13.65 2.39 -23.63
C ASN A 719 14.59 3.26 -24.47
N ILE A 720 15.15 4.35 -23.91
CA ILE A 720 16.07 5.25 -24.61
C ILE A 720 17.26 4.49 -25.19
N LEU A 721 17.94 3.68 -24.37
CA LEU A 721 19.11 2.90 -24.79
C LEU A 721 18.79 1.90 -25.88
N SER A 722 17.60 1.27 -25.85
CA SER A 722 17.18 0.33 -26.90
C SER A 722 16.98 0.99 -28.26
N LEU A 723 16.67 2.29 -28.27
CA LEU A 723 16.42 3.07 -29.50
C LEU A 723 17.69 3.66 -30.08
N VAL A 724 18.65 4.06 -29.24
CA VAL A 724 19.83 4.85 -29.67
C VAL A 724 21.16 4.11 -29.56
N THR A 725 21.17 2.88 -29.03
CA THR A 725 22.36 2.02 -28.90
C THR A 725 22.01 0.55 -29.24
N ASN A 726 22.92 -0.43 -29.01
CA ASN A 726 22.56 -1.85 -29.07
C ASN A 726 21.79 -2.36 -27.82
N GLY A 727 21.60 -1.51 -26.80
CA GLY A 727 20.77 -1.76 -25.63
C GLY A 727 21.56 -1.93 -24.33
N THR A 728 20.82 -2.23 -23.26
CA THR A 728 21.34 -2.36 -21.90
C THR A 728 22.20 -3.64 -21.75
N TYR A 729 23.39 -3.50 -21.16
CA TYR A 729 24.22 -4.61 -20.68
C TYR A 729 23.80 -5.04 -19.27
N GLU A 730 23.78 -4.09 -18.33
CA GLU A 730 23.28 -4.27 -16.96
C GLU A 730 22.80 -2.92 -16.44
N GLY A 731 21.62 -2.89 -15.82
CA GLY A 731 20.97 -1.68 -15.35
C GLY A 731 20.52 -1.82 -13.90
N ILE A 732 21.03 -0.98 -13.01
CA ILE A 732 20.67 -1.00 -11.58
C ILE A 732 20.00 0.31 -11.17
N ALA A 733 18.87 0.18 -10.46
CA ALA A 733 18.33 1.27 -9.66
C ALA A 733 18.81 1.10 -8.20
N ILE A 734 19.65 2.01 -7.70
CA ILE A 734 20.20 1.90 -6.33
C ILE A 734 19.15 2.17 -5.25
N GLY A 735 18.08 2.88 -5.60
CA GLY A 735 16.96 3.23 -4.72
C GLY A 735 16.93 4.72 -4.34
N GLY A 736 15.74 5.18 -3.93
CA GLY A 736 15.48 6.59 -3.59
C GLY A 736 15.74 6.97 -2.12
N ASP A 737 16.10 6.00 -1.27
CA ASP A 737 16.42 6.26 0.13
C ASP A 737 17.74 7.02 0.27
N ARG A 738 17.91 7.76 1.38
CA ARG A 738 19.10 8.60 1.62
C ARG A 738 20.39 7.79 1.67
N TYR A 739 20.34 6.59 2.24
CA TYR A 739 21.48 5.69 2.39
C TYR A 739 21.22 4.36 1.65
N PRO A 740 21.37 4.32 0.31
CA PRO A 740 21.23 3.06 -0.42
C PRO A 740 22.37 2.11 -0.02
N GLY A 741 22.07 0.82 0.04
CA GLY A 741 23.01 -0.23 0.45
C GLY A 741 24.23 -0.35 -0.47
N THR A 742 24.11 0.08 -1.71
CA THR A 742 25.20 0.29 -2.67
C THR A 742 25.00 1.63 -3.37
N SER A 743 26.09 2.26 -3.77
CA SER A 743 26.14 3.61 -4.32
C SER A 743 26.44 3.59 -5.83
N PHE A 744 26.39 4.75 -6.47
CA PHE A 744 26.72 4.89 -7.90
C PHE A 744 28.11 4.34 -8.23
N ILE A 745 29.11 4.70 -7.41
CA ILE A 745 30.49 4.28 -7.64
C ILE A 745 30.66 2.76 -7.53
N ASP A 746 29.94 2.11 -6.62
CA ASP A 746 30.03 0.65 -6.43
C ASP A 746 29.63 -0.09 -7.70
N HIS A 747 28.56 0.33 -8.39
CA HIS A 747 28.15 -0.30 -9.63
C HIS A 747 29.01 0.12 -10.84
N LEU A 748 29.42 1.38 -10.91
CA LEU A 748 30.27 1.86 -12.02
C LEU A 748 31.65 1.20 -12.01
N LEU A 749 32.24 0.94 -10.85
CA LEU A 749 33.50 0.18 -10.75
C LEU A 749 33.33 -1.28 -11.20
N ARG A 750 32.18 -1.91 -10.92
CA ARG A 750 31.88 -3.25 -11.46
C ARG A 750 31.78 -3.22 -12.98
N TYR A 751 31.11 -2.22 -13.53
CA TYR A 751 30.97 -2.06 -14.97
C TYR A 751 32.29 -1.72 -15.65
N GLU A 752 33.15 -0.93 -15.01
CA GLU A 752 34.52 -0.69 -15.46
C GLU A 752 35.33 -1.99 -15.54
N ALA A 753 35.24 -2.82 -14.50
CA ALA A 753 35.95 -4.09 -14.43
C ALA A 753 35.44 -5.15 -15.43
N ASP A 754 34.16 -5.10 -15.84
CA ASP A 754 33.60 -6.08 -16.78
C ASP A 754 33.94 -5.72 -18.23
N PRO A 755 34.73 -6.54 -18.96
CA PRO A 755 35.12 -6.22 -20.33
C PRO A 755 33.94 -6.18 -21.31
N GLU A 756 32.81 -6.80 -21.01
CA GLU A 756 31.64 -6.81 -21.90
C GLU A 756 30.82 -5.51 -21.82
N CYS A 757 30.96 -4.76 -20.72
CA CYS A 757 30.39 -3.42 -20.61
C CYS A 757 31.34 -2.41 -21.24
N LYS A 758 30.88 -1.63 -22.22
CA LYS A 758 31.75 -0.75 -23.03
C LYS A 758 31.50 0.75 -22.80
N MET A 759 30.33 1.08 -22.27
CA MET A 759 29.88 2.46 -22.07
C MET A 759 29.07 2.54 -20.77
N LEU A 760 29.27 3.61 -20.01
CA LEU A 760 28.64 3.81 -18.71
C LEU A 760 27.63 4.95 -18.76
N VAL A 761 26.51 4.79 -18.04
CA VAL A 761 25.49 5.83 -17.88
C VAL A 761 25.19 6.06 -16.41
N LEU A 762 25.25 7.32 -15.98
CA LEU A 762 24.94 7.75 -14.61
C LEU A 762 23.76 8.72 -14.64
N LEU A 763 22.61 8.29 -14.11
CA LEU A 763 21.48 9.19 -13.87
C LEU A 763 21.44 9.57 -12.38
N GLY A 764 22.07 10.70 -12.09
CA GLY A 764 22.13 11.32 -10.77
C GLY A 764 20.88 12.13 -10.44
N GLU A 765 20.88 12.73 -9.25
CA GLU A 765 19.75 13.52 -8.76
C GLU A 765 20.23 14.61 -7.80
N VAL A 766 19.47 15.69 -7.65
CA VAL A 766 19.65 16.68 -6.59
C VAL A 766 19.71 16.03 -5.19
N GLY A 767 20.53 16.58 -4.30
CA GLY A 767 20.72 16.07 -2.94
C GLY A 767 21.84 15.04 -2.80
N GLY A 768 22.60 15.15 -1.70
CA GLY A 768 23.78 14.31 -1.45
C GLY A 768 24.96 14.58 -2.41
N VAL A 769 26.07 13.86 -2.21
CA VAL A 769 27.35 14.10 -2.91
C VAL A 769 27.93 12.84 -3.56
N GLU A 770 27.13 11.80 -3.76
CA GLU A 770 27.60 10.50 -4.29
C GLU A 770 28.19 10.60 -5.71
N GLU A 771 27.69 11.51 -6.55
CA GLU A 771 28.24 11.75 -7.90
C GLU A 771 29.70 12.24 -7.86
N TYR A 772 30.11 12.96 -6.82
CA TYR A 772 31.49 13.42 -6.67
C TYR A 772 32.47 12.27 -6.45
N ARG A 773 32.03 11.17 -5.80
CA ARG A 773 32.88 9.98 -5.65
C ARG A 773 33.18 9.32 -7.00
N VAL A 774 32.25 9.44 -7.96
CA VAL A 774 32.47 9.00 -9.35
C VAL A 774 33.41 9.96 -10.08
N ILE A 775 33.22 11.26 -9.90
CA ILE A 775 34.12 12.30 -10.43
C ILE A 775 35.56 12.05 -9.98
N ASP A 776 35.77 11.78 -8.70
CA ASP A 776 37.10 11.53 -8.15
C ASP A 776 37.70 10.25 -8.72
N ALA A 777 36.91 9.17 -8.87
CA ALA A 777 37.36 7.94 -9.52
C ALA A 777 37.77 8.13 -10.99
N VAL A 778 37.08 9.00 -11.74
CA VAL A 778 37.46 9.36 -13.11
C VAL A 778 38.77 10.16 -13.13
N LYS A 779 38.90 11.17 -12.25
CA LYS A 779 40.12 11.98 -12.13
C LYS A 779 41.35 11.16 -11.73
N GLU A 780 41.15 10.16 -10.86
CA GLU A 780 42.19 9.23 -10.42
C GLU A 780 42.51 8.14 -11.48
N GLY A 781 41.80 8.10 -12.61
CA GLY A 781 41.99 7.10 -13.65
C GLY A 781 41.49 5.69 -13.30
N LYS A 782 40.68 5.56 -12.23
CA LYS A 782 40.05 4.30 -11.83
C LYS A 782 38.90 3.90 -12.75
N ILE A 783 38.25 4.87 -13.39
CA ILE A 783 37.24 4.64 -14.44
C ILE A 783 37.74 5.30 -15.73
N THR A 784 37.89 4.49 -16.77
CA THR A 784 38.43 4.92 -18.07
C THR A 784 37.43 4.80 -19.21
N LYS A 785 36.36 3.99 -19.04
CA LYS A 785 35.27 3.91 -20.02
C LYS A 785 34.51 5.24 -20.10
N PRO A 786 33.97 5.59 -21.28
CA PRO A 786 33.18 6.82 -21.43
C PRO A 786 31.92 6.75 -20.57
N ILE A 787 31.68 7.83 -19.82
CA ILE A 787 30.50 8.01 -18.97
C ILE A 787 29.63 9.12 -19.55
N VAL A 788 28.38 8.79 -19.88
CA VAL A 788 27.32 9.77 -20.12
C VAL A 788 26.57 9.98 -18.81
N ALA A 789 26.45 11.22 -18.35
CA ALA A 789 25.84 11.50 -17.06
C ALA A 789 24.91 12.71 -17.07
N TRP A 790 23.86 12.64 -16.25
CA TRP A 790 22.96 13.74 -16.00
C TRP A 790 22.41 13.67 -14.59
N ALA A 791 22.47 14.77 -13.84
CA ALA A 791 21.79 14.94 -12.57
C ALA A 791 20.48 15.71 -12.78
N ILE A 792 19.35 15.09 -12.44
CA ILE A 792 18.00 15.71 -12.51
C ILE A 792 17.76 16.62 -11.28
N GLY A 793 16.85 17.59 -11.39
CA GLY A 793 16.49 18.54 -10.32
C GLY A 793 17.08 19.94 -10.50
N THR A 794 17.40 20.32 -11.72
CA THR A 794 17.87 21.66 -12.10
C THR A 794 16.84 22.77 -11.84
N CYS A 795 15.55 22.42 -11.72
CA CYS A 795 14.47 23.36 -11.42
C CYS A 795 14.50 23.87 -9.96
N ALA A 796 15.23 23.20 -9.06
CA ALA A 796 15.24 23.54 -7.63
C ALA A 796 15.63 25.00 -7.36
N LYS A 797 16.59 25.55 -8.10
CA LYS A 797 17.02 26.96 -7.98
C LYS A 797 15.95 27.99 -8.36
N MET A 798 14.91 27.56 -9.08
CA MET A 798 13.83 28.44 -9.55
C MET A 798 12.71 28.56 -8.51
N PHE A 799 12.74 27.76 -7.44
CA PHE A 799 11.74 27.81 -6.38
C PHE A 799 12.15 28.81 -5.30
N ALA A 800 11.18 29.56 -4.78
CA ALA A 800 11.41 30.58 -3.75
C ALA A 800 11.76 29.98 -2.37
N THR A 801 11.40 28.71 -2.15
CA THR A 801 11.65 27.97 -0.90
C THR A 801 12.23 26.59 -1.23
N GLU A 802 12.91 25.99 -0.25
CA GLU A 802 13.42 24.63 -0.38
C GLU A 802 12.26 23.64 -0.60
N VAL A 803 12.35 22.86 -1.68
CA VAL A 803 11.38 21.82 -2.02
C VAL A 803 12.01 20.45 -1.83
N GLN A 804 11.46 19.66 -0.92
CA GLN A 804 11.76 18.23 -0.82
C GLN A 804 11.06 17.50 -1.97
N PHE A 805 11.84 16.92 -2.88
CA PHE A 805 11.29 16.08 -3.95
C PHE A 805 10.87 14.69 -3.41
N GLY A 806 10.20 13.89 -4.25
CA GLY A 806 9.53 12.66 -3.83
C GLY A 806 10.43 11.61 -3.16
N HIS A 807 11.65 11.41 -3.67
CA HIS A 807 12.62 10.50 -3.05
C HIS A 807 13.19 11.09 -1.75
N ALA A 808 13.45 10.23 -0.76
CA ALA A 808 13.88 10.65 0.57
C ALA A 808 15.18 11.46 0.57
N GLY A 809 16.13 11.10 -0.31
CA GLY A 809 17.42 11.77 -0.44
C GLY A 809 17.44 13.02 -1.32
N SER A 810 16.31 13.41 -1.93
CA SER A 810 16.27 14.46 -2.95
C SER A 810 15.98 15.85 -2.39
N MET A 811 16.93 16.35 -1.61
CA MET A 811 16.94 17.69 -1.05
C MET A 811 18.39 18.17 -0.95
N ALA A 812 18.69 19.35 -1.48
CA ALA A 812 20.03 19.94 -1.40
C ALA A 812 20.16 20.75 -0.11
N ASN A 813 21.15 20.41 0.73
CA ASN A 813 21.48 21.19 1.94
C ASN A 813 22.63 22.18 1.73
N SER A 814 23.26 22.14 0.55
CA SER A 814 24.39 22.99 0.16
C SER A 814 24.48 23.14 -1.36
N ASP A 815 25.21 24.14 -1.85
CA ASP A 815 25.41 24.37 -3.29
C ASP A 815 26.00 23.14 -4.00
N LYS A 816 26.89 22.40 -3.33
CA LYS A 816 27.49 21.17 -3.87
C LYS A 816 26.45 20.09 -4.16
N GLU A 817 25.35 20.07 -3.43
CA GLU A 817 24.28 19.07 -3.58
C GLU A 817 23.29 19.44 -4.70
N THR A 818 23.40 20.62 -5.30
CA THR A 818 22.53 21.03 -6.42
C THR A 818 22.84 20.24 -7.70
N ALA A 819 21.80 19.97 -8.49
CA ALA A 819 21.95 19.25 -9.76
C ALA A 819 22.87 20.02 -10.74
N ASP A 820 22.77 21.35 -10.79
CA ASP A 820 23.60 22.19 -11.64
C ASP A 820 25.09 22.09 -11.28
N ALA A 821 25.44 22.18 -10.00
CA ALA A 821 26.83 22.06 -9.53
C ALA A 821 27.41 20.69 -9.88
N LYS A 822 26.63 19.62 -9.68
CA LYS A 822 27.01 18.25 -10.06
C LYS A 822 27.23 18.12 -11.56
N ASN A 823 26.30 18.62 -12.38
CA ASN A 823 26.42 18.57 -13.85
C ASN A 823 27.66 19.33 -14.34
N ALA A 824 27.93 20.51 -13.79
CA ALA A 824 29.13 21.28 -14.10
C ALA A 824 30.42 20.54 -13.68
N ALA A 825 30.44 19.95 -12.48
CA ALA A 825 31.58 19.19 -11.97
C ALA A 825 31.85 17.92 -12.78
N MET A 826 30.80 17.18 -13.17
CA MET A 826 30.92 16.00 -14.05
C MET A 826 31.48 16.40 -15.41
N ARG A 827 30.97 17.48 -16.02
CA ARG A 827 31.47 17.98 -17.31
C ARG A 827 32.95 18.36 -17.22
N ALA A 828 33.36 19.06 -16.17
CA ALA A 828 34.76 19.45 -15.95
C ALA A 828 35.69 18.23 -15.72
N ALA A 829 35.15 17.11 -15.23
CA ALA A 829 35.89 15.88 -15.01
C ALA A 829 35.99 14.98 -16.26
N GLY A 830 35.38 15.37 -17.39
CA GLY A 830 35.47 14.64 -18.66
C GLY A 830 34.27 13.73 -18.97
N PHE A 831 33.18 13.82 -18.21
CA PHE A 831 31.94 13.12 -18.51
C PHE A 831 31.26 13.78 -19.72
N VAL A 832 30.50 12.99 -20.48
CA VAL A 832 29.59 13.52 -21.51
C VAL A 832 28.29 13.92 -20.82
N VAL A 833 28.08 15.23 -20.64
CA VAL A 833 26.91 15.79 -19.93
C VAL A 833 26.09 16.63 -20.90
N PRO A 834 24.82 16.26 -21.20
CA PRO A 834 23.95 17.04 -22.08
C PRO A 834 23.58 18.39 -21.44
N ASP A 835 22.99 19.30 -22.22
CA ASP A 835 22.52 20.60 -21.71
C ASP A 835 21.20 20.48 -20.96
N THR A 836 20.29 19.62 -21.45
CA THR A 836 19.06 19.23 -20.76
C THR A 836 18.83 17.72 -20.83
N PHE A 837 17.83 17.22 -20.09
CA PHE A 837 17.46 15.80 -20.15
C PHE A 837 16.96 15.39 -21.55
N GLU A 838 16.32 16.30 -22.29
CA GLU A 838 15.84 16.08 -23.67
C GLU A 838 16.97 15.72 -24.64
N ASP A 839 18.18 16.22 -24.40
CA ASP A 839 19.33 15.99 -25.26
C ASP A 839 20.07 14.68 -24.92
N LEU A 840 19.68 14.00 -23.83
CA LEU A 840 20.31 12.74 -23.40
C LEU A 840 20.32 11.66 -24.51
N PRO A 841 19.23 11.38 -25.25
CA PRO A 841 19.25 10.39 -26.33
C PRO A 841 20.28 10.70 -27.42
N LEU A 842 20.45 11.99 -27.77
CA LEU A 842 21.38 12.42 -28.81
C LEU A 842 22.84 12.16 -28.39
N VAL A 843 23.23 12.57 -27.19
CA VAL A 843 24.61 12.39 -26.71
C VAL A 843 24.94 10.92 -26.45
N LEU A 844 23.95 10.11 -26.05
CA LEU A 844 24.08 8.65 -25.95
C LEU A 844 24.38 8.03 -27.32
N GLN A 845 23.60 8.39 -28.35
CA GLN A 845 23.78 7.89 -29.71
C GLN A 845 25.19 8.21 -30.24
N GLN A 846 25.60 9.49 -30.14
CA GLN A 846 26.90 9.94 -30.64
C GLN A 846 28.07 9.22 -29.94
N THR A 847 27.97 9.01 -28.64
CA THR A 847 28.99 8.28 -27.86
C THR A 847 29.05 6.81 -28.29
N TYR A 848 27.90 6.17 -28.47
CA TYR A 848 27.81 4.79 -28.93
C TYR A 848 28.39 4.60 -30.35
N GLU A 849 27.98 5.43 -31.31
CA GLU A 849 28.48 5.40 -32.68
C GLU A 849 29.99 5.62 -32.76
N SER A 850 30.54 6.50 -31.92
CA SER A 850 31.99 6.71 -31.79
C SER A 850 32.72 5.45 -31.32
N LEU A 851 32.15 4.70 -30.37
CA LEU A 851 32.72 3.44 -29.90
C LEU A 851 32.63 2.31 -30.94
N VAL A 852 31.55 2.27 -31.71
CA VAL A 852 31.40 1.33 -32.84
C VAL A 852 32.43 1.65 -33.92
N ALA A 853 32.59 2.92 -34.30
CA ALA A 853 33.57 3.35 -35.29
C ALA A 853 35.02 3.04 -34.89
N LYS A 854 35.32 3.08 -33.58
CA LYS A 854 36.62 2.70 -33.01
C LYS A 854 36.82 1.17 -32.85
N GLY A 855 35.80 0.37 -33.16
CA GLY A 855 35.83 -1.09 -32.99
C GLY A 855 35.76 -1.55 -31.52
N ALA A 856 35.49 -0.65 -30.57
CA ALA A 856 35.35 -1.00 -29.15
C ALA A 856 34.02 -1.74 -28.87
N ILE A 857 33.00 -1.45 -29.68
CA ILE A 857 31.72 -2.16 -29.71
C ILE A 857 31.57 -2.82 -31.08
N VAL A 858 31.31 -4.12 -31.09
CA VAL A 858 30.92 -4.87 -32.29
C VAL A 858 29.48 -5.35 -32.08
N PRO A 859 28.48 -4.74 -32.75
CA PRO A 859 27.08 -5.13 -32.56
C PRO A 859 26.83 -6.57 -33.01
N SER A 860 26.23 -7.38 -32.14
CA SER A 860 25.80 -8.73 -32.47
C SER A 860 24.53 -8.72 -33.34
N PRO A 861 24.33 -9.73 -34.21
CA PRO A 861 23.06 -9.92 -34.90
C PRO A 861 21.90 -10.06 -33.90
N GLU A 862 20.78 -9.41 -34.21
CA GLU A 862 19.55 -9.53 -33.41
C GLU A 862 18.98 -10.95 -33.54
N ARG A 863 18.45 -11.50 -32.44
CA ARG A 863 17.75 -12.79 -32.42
C ARG A 863 16.30 -12.57 -32.00
N ASP A 864 15.40 -13.38 -32.53
CA ASP A 864 14.02 -13.38 -32.03
C ASP A 864 13.94 -14.16 -30.70
N PRO A 865 13.26 -13.60 -29.68
CA PRO A 865 13.03 -14.32 -28.44
C PRO A 865 11.96 -15.41 -28.66
N PRO A 866 11.98 -16.50 -27.85
CA PRO A 866 10.91 -17.49 -27.84
C PRO A 866 9.54 -16.86 -27.64
N VAL A 867 8.53 -17.34 -28.38
CA VAL A 867 7.16 -16.82 -28.29
C VAL A 867 6.50 -17.37 -27.02
N ILE A 868 6.12 -16.48 -26.12
CA ILE A 868 5.31 -16.81 -24.94
C ILE A 868 3.85 -16.48 -25.26
N PRO A 869 2.89 -17.40 -25.04
CA PRO A 869 1.48 -17.12 -25.23
C PRO A 869 1.02 -15.94 -24.38
N MET A 870 0.08 -15.17 -24.92
CA MET A 870 -0.57 -14.10 -24.17
C MET A 870 -1.41 -14.68 -23.03
N ASP A 871 -1.30 -14.08 -21.84
CA ASP A 871 -2.15 -14.44 -20.72
C ASP A 871 -3.65 -14.31 -21.08
N TYR A 872 -4.45 -15.30 -20.68
CA TYR A 872 -5.88 -15.35 -20.99
C TYR A 872 -6.63 -14.11 -20.51
N LYS A 873 -6.36 -13.64 -19.28
CA LYS A 873 -7.02 -12.47 -18.71
C LYS A 873 -6.70 -11.23 -19.53
N TRP A 874 -5.44 -11.09 -19.95
CA TRP A 874 -5.02 -9.97 -20.78
C TRP A 874 -5.65 -10.00 -22.18
N ALA A 875 -5.68 -11.16 -22.83
CA ALA A 875 -6.35 -11.31 -24.12
C ALA A 875 -7.86 -11.02 -24.03
N GLN A 876 -8.50 -11.38 -22.91
CA GLN A 876 -9.90 -11.07 -22.64
C GLN A 876 -10.12 -9.57 -22.41
N GLU A 877 -9.24 -8.90 -21.65
CA GLU A 877 -9.31 -7.45 -21.39
C GLU A 877 -9.11 -6.62 -22.68
N LEU A 878 -8.25 -7.07 -23.59
CA LEU A 878 -8.07 -6.47 -24.91
C LEU A 878 -9.21 -6.79 -25.90
N GLY A 879 -10.11 -7.71 -25.54
CA GLY A 879 -11.21 -8.15 -26.41
C GLY A 879 -10.77 -9.01 -27.60
N LEU A 880 -9.57 -9.59 -27.54
CA LEU A 880 -9.01 -10.48 -28.57
C LEU A 880 -9.65 -11.87 -28.55
N ILE A 881 -10.11 -12.30 -27.38
CA ILE A 881 -10.78 -13.58 -27.17
C ILE A 881 -12.12 -13.38 -26.46
N ARG A 882 -13.03 -14.32 -26.67
CA ARG A 882 -14.30 -14.42 -25.94
C ARG A 882 -14.43 -15.84 -25.41
N LYS A 883 -14.71 -15.97 -24.11
CA LYS A 883 -15.07 -17.23 -23.48
C LYS A 883 -16.50 -17.11 -22.96
N PRO A 884 -17.41 -18.02 -23.33
CA PRO A 884 -18.76 -18.00 -22.78
C PRO A 884 -18.68 -18.21 -21.26
N ALA A 885 -19.50 -17.47 -20.51
CA ALA A 885 -19.60 -17.65 -19.07
C ALA A 885 -20.18 -19.04 -18.80
N ALA A 886 -19.49 -19.83 -17.96
CA ALA A 886 -19.96 -21.16 -17.59
C ALA A 886 -21.13 -21.12 -16.59
N PHE A 887 -21.30 -20.00 -15.90
CA PHE A 887 -22.31 -19.80 -14.87
C PHE A 887 -23.03 -18.47 -15.09
N ILE A 888 -24.33 -18.47 -14.80
CA ILE A 888 -25.17 -17.28 -14.78
C ILE A 888 -25.77 -17.18 -13.38
N SER A 889 -25.46 -16.09 -12.68
CA SER A 889 -26.11 -15.71 -11.41
C SER A 889 -26.84 -14.40 -11.62
N THR A 890 -28.02 -14.26 -11.04
CA THR A 890 -28.85 -13.06 -11.18
C THR A 890 -29.43 -12.53 -9.88
N ILE A 891 -29.05 -13.11 -8.73
CA ILE A 891 -29.61 -12.78 -7.42
C ILE A 891 -28.76 -11.77 -6.64
N SER A 892 -27.44 -11.77 -6.86
CA SER A 892 -26.50 -10.86 -6.19
C SER A 892 -25.31 -10.53 -7.07
N ASP A 893 -24.69 -9.37 -6.84
CA ASP A 893 -23.40 -8.98 -7.43
C ASP A 893 -22.51 -8.34 -6.35
N GLU A 894 -21.40 -9.00 -6.04
CA GLU A 894 -20.41 -8.61 -5.04
C GLU A 894 -19.16 -7.96 -5.63
N ARG A 895 -19.06 -7.87 -6.96
CA ARG A 895 -17.83 -7.42 -7.65
C ARG A 895 -17.69 -5.90 -7.68
N GLY A 896 -18.78 -5.18 -7.42
CA GLY A 896 -18.85 -3.72 -7.41
C GLY A 896 -18.24 -3.09 -6.16
N GLN A 897 -18.42 -1.77 -6.01
CA GLN A 897 -18.01 -1.03 -4.79
C GLN A 897 -18.86 -1.39 -3.57
N GLU A 898 -20.10 -1.81 -3.80
CA GLU A 898 -21.03 -2.28 -2.78
C GLU A 898 -21.67 -3.60 -3.24
N LEU A 899 -22.06 -4.42 -2.26
CA LEU A 899 -22.88 -5.61 -2.51
C LEU A 899 -24.27 -5.20 -3.01
N ILE A 900 -24.75 -5.88 -4.04
CA ILE A 900 -26.06 -5.65 -4.64
C ILE A 900 -26.90 -6.92 -4.53
N TYR A 901 -28.14 -6.79 -4.02
CA TYR A 901 -29.17 -7.84 -4.02
C TYR A 901 -30.24 -7.49 -5.05
N ALA A 902 -30.35 -8.30 -6.12
CA ALA A 902 -31.29 -8.11 -7.22
C ALA A 902 -31.42 -6.65 -7.71
N GLY A 903 -30.29 -5.96 -7.86
CA GLY A 903 -30.23 -4.56 -8.31
C GLY A 903 -30.30 -3.51 -7.20
N MET A 904 -30.64 -3.87 -5.96
CA MET A 904 -30.65 -2.96 -4.81
C MET A 904 -29.32 -3.02 -4.06
N ARG A 905 -28.69 -1.87 -3.81
CA ARG A 905 -27.45 -1.80 -3.02
C ARG A 905 -27.73 -2.17 -1.57
N ILE A 906 -26.76 -2.81 -0.93
CA ILE A 906 -26.88 -3.18 0.49
C ILE A 906 -27.12 -1.96 1.39
N SER A 907 -26.58 -0.79 1.03
CA SER A 907 -26.84 0.48 1.72
C SER A 907 -28.32 0.89 1.65
N ASP A 908 -28.95 0.74 0.48
CA ASP A 908 -30.36 1.05 0.25
C ASP A 908 -31.29 0.04 0.96
N VAL A 909 -30.89 -1.23 1.03
CA VAL A 909 -31.59 -2.29 1.80
C VAL A 909 -31.79 -1.86 3.26
N PHE A 910 -30.74 -1.34 3.92
CA PHE A 910 -30.84 -0.87 5.31
C PHE A 910 -31.52 0.50 5.41
N LYS A 911 -31.24 1.41 4.48
CA LYS A 911 -31.85 2.75 4.47
C LYS A 911 -33.38 2.71 4.36
N GLU A 912 -33.90 1.72 3.65
CA GLU A 912 -35.34 1.57 3.39
C GLU A 912 -36.02 0.56 4.33
N ASP A 913 -35.32 0.05 5.35
CA ASP A 913 -35.82 -0.88 6.38
C ASP A 913 -36.62 -2.07 5.81
N ILE A 914 -36.10 -2.71 4.76
CA ILE A 914 -36.86 -3.75 4.04
C ILE A 914 -37.02 -5.07 4.83
N GLY A 915 -36.26 -5.25 5.91
CA GLY A 915 -36.32 -6.42 6.80
C GLY A 915 -35.80 -7.73 6.19
N LEU A 916 -35.84 -8.80 6.98
CA LEU A 916 -35.37 -10.13 6.55
C LEU A 916 -36.28 -10.70 5.46
N GLY A 917 -37.60 -10.47 5.58
CA GLY A 917 -38.56 -10.85 4.55
C GLY A 917 -38.30 -10.16 3.21
N GLY A 918 -37.87 -8.89 3.23
CA GLY A 918 -37.49 -8.14 2.03
C GLY A 918 -36.21 -8.66 1.39
N VAL A 919 -35.21 -9.03 2.19
CA VAL A 919 -33.96 -9.64 1.67
C VAL A 919 -34.25 -11.01 1.05
N VAL A 920 -35.06 -11.86 1.69
CA VAL A 920 -35.52 -13.13 1.10
C VAL A 920 -36.24 -12.86 -0.22
N ALA A 921 -37.09 -11.84 -0.27
CA ALA A 921 -37.80 -11.48 -1.50
C ALA A 921 -36.87 -11.04 -2.65
N LEU A 922 -35.86 -10.21 -2.36
CA LEU A 922 -34.88 -9.80 -3.36
C LEU A 922 -34.06 -11.00 -3.86
N LEU A 923 -33.60 -11.87 -2.96
CA LEU A 923 -32.72 -12.98 -3.34
C LEU A 923 -33.46 -14.13 -4.04
N TRP A 924 -34.66 -14.48 -3.58
CA TRP A 924 -35.39 -15.65 -4.10
C TRP A 924 -36.29 -15.28 -5.27
N PHE A 925 -36.93 -14.11 -5.18
CA PHE A 925 -37.92 -13.68 -6.16
C PHE A 925 -37.42 -12.58 -7.09
N LYS A 926 -36.32 -11.91 -6.75
CA LYS A 926 -35.82 -10.73 -7.47
C LYS A 926 -36.89 -9.64 -7.60
N ARG A 927 -37.77 -9.55 -6.59
CA ARG A 927 -38.84 -8.57 -6.48
C ARG A 927 -38.75 -7.85 -5.16
N ARG A 928 -39.04 -6.55 -5.18
CA ARG A 928 -39.32 -5.77 -3.99
C ARG A 928 -40.79 -5.96 -3.63
N LEU A 929 -41.08 -6.90 -2.74
CA LEU A 929 -42.45 -7.19 -2.33
C LEU A 929 -43.01 -6.10 -1.40
N PRO A 930 -44.35 -5.92 -1.36
CA PRO A 930 -45.00 -5.04 -0.40
C PRO A 930 -44.68 -5.40 1.06
N ALA A 931 -44.71 -4.41 1.95
CA ALA A 931 -44.35 -4.60 3.36
C ALA A 931 -45.18 -5.68 4.09
N TRP A 932 -46.47 -5.85 3.72
CA TRP A 932 -47.29 -6.92 4.28
C TRP A 932 -46.81 -8.31 3.84
N ALA A 933 -46.31 -8.43 2.61
CA ALA A 933 -45.84 -9.69 2.05
C ALA A 933 -44.48 -10.08 2.63
N THR A 934 -43.57 -9.10 2.78
CA THR A 934 -42.29 -9.33 3.47
C THR A 934 -42.51 -9.69 4.93
N LYS A 935 -43.45 -9.03 5.61
CA LYS A 935 -43.80 -9.36 6.99
C LYS A 935 -44.45 -10.73 7.13
N PHE A 936 -45.26 -11.15 6.16
CA PHE A 936 -45.81 -12.50 6.10
C PHE A 936 -44.70 -13.55 5.98
N ILE A 937 -43.70 -13.33 5.10
CA ILE A 937 -42.52 -14.21 4.97
C ILE A 937 -41.80 -14.35 6.32
N GLU A 938 -41.54 -13.25 7.03
CA GLU A 938 -40.93 -13.31 8.37
C GLU A 938 -41.78 -14.11 9.35
N MET A 939 -43.10 -13.94 9.31
CA MET A 939 -44.03 -14.68 10.15
C MET A 939 -43.96 -16.18 9.88
N VAL A 940 -43.87 -16.60 8.62
CA VAL A 940 -43.66 -18.01 8.24
C VAL A 940 -42.36 -18.56 8.85
N LEU A 941 -41.26 -17.81 8.76
CA LEU A 941 -39.98 -18.23 9.36
C LEU A 941 -40.07 -18.38 10.88
N MET A 942 -40.77 -17.48 11.56
CA MET A 942 -40.98 -17.56 13.01
C MET A 942 -41.85 -18.76 13.41
N LEU A 943 -42.93 -19.03 12.68
CA LEU A 943 -43.86 -20.14 12.98
C LEU A 943 -43.25 -21.51 12.69
N THR A 944 -42.30 -21.58 11.77
CA THR A 944 -41.61 -22.82 11.38
C THR A 944 -40.26 -23.02 12.08
N ALA A 945 -39.86 -22.09 12.95
CA ALA A 945 -38.53 -22.06 13.58
C ALA A 945 -38.18 -23.37 14.31
N ASP A 946 -39.08 -23.85 15.18
CA ASP A 946 -38.91 -25.12 15.89
C ASP A 946 -40.26 -25.79 16.27
N HIS A 947 -40.22 -27.09 16.59
CA HIS A 947 -41.38 -27.88 17.01
C HIS A 947 -40.96 -29.01 17.96
N GLY A 948 -39.88 -28.78 18.73
CA GLY A 948 -39.37 -29.67 19.74
C GLY A 948 -38.46 -30.79 19.23
N PRO A 949 -37.77 -31.49 20.15
CA PRO A 949 -36.66 -32.39 19.82
C PRO A 949 -37.08 -33.74 19.23
N ALA A 950 -38.38 -34.06 19.25
CA ALA A 950 -38.90 -35.37 18.85
C ALA A 950 -39.12 -35.52 17.34
N VAL A 951 -39.07 -34.42 16.58
CA VAL A 951 -39.17 -34.48 15.12
C VAL A 951 -37.87 -34.99 14.51
N SER A 952 -37.96 -35.73 13.40
CA SER A 952 -36.84 -36.44 12.80
C SER A 952 -35.57 -35.59 12.64
N GLY A 953 -35.71 -34.36 12.12
CA GLY A 953 -34.55 -33.49 11.93
C GLY A 953 -33.93 -32.94 13.22
N ALA A 954 -34.75 -32.65 14.24
CA ALA A 954 -34.24 -32.19 15.53
C ALA A 954 -33.51 -33.32 16.24
N MET A 955 -34.08 -34.54 16.23
CA MET A 955 -33.46 -35.73 16.79
C MET A 955 -32.12 -36.04 16.13
N ASN A 956 -32.05 -36.02 14.79
CA ASN A 956 -30.80 -36.23 14.05
C ASN A 956 -29.74 -35.16 14.35
N THR A 957 -30.16 -33.90 14.51
CA THR A 957 -29.27 -32.80 14.91
C THR A 957 -28.70 -33.04 16.31
N ILE A 958 -29.56 -33.43 17.25
CA ILE A 958 -29.18 -33.73 18.64
C ILE A 958 -28.21 -34.91 18.69
N VAL A 959 -28.52 -36.02 18.01
CA VAL A 959 -27.67 -37.22 17.98
C VAL A 959 -26.30 -36.89 17.39
N ALA A 960 -26.24 -36.17 16.27
CA ALA A 960 -24.98 -35.75 15.66
C ALA A 960 -24.18 -34.81 16.58
N SER A 961 -24.85 -33.88 17.26
CA SER A 961 -24.22 -32.95 18.22
C SER A 961 -23.61 -33.70 19.41
N ARG A 962 -24.35 -34.67 19.96
CA ARG A 962 -23.91 -35.57 21.03
C ARG A 962 -22.78 -36.50 20.59
N ALA A 963 -22.68 -36.82 19.30
CA ALA A 963 -21.56 -37.54 18.70
C ALA A 963 -20.29 -36.67 18.52
N GLY A 964 -20.26 -35.47 19.08
CA GLY A 964 -19.08 -34.60 19.05
C GLY A 964 -18.90 -33.81 17.76
N LYS A 965 -19.85 -33.83 16.83
CA LYS A 965 -19.75 -33.10 15.57
C LYS A 965 -19.88 -31.58 15.76
N ASP A 966 -19.42 -30.84 14.75
CA ASP A 966 -19.52 -29.38 14.65
C ASP A 966 -20.94 -28.94 14.25
N LEU A 967 -21.21 -27.64 14.37
CA LEU A 967 -22.52 -27.04 14.10
C LEU A 967 -23.04 -27.38 12.70
N ILE A 968 -22.20 -27.31 11.67
CA ILE A 968 -22.60 -27.49 10.28
C ILE A 968 -22.94 -28.95 10.02
N SER A 969 -22.09 -29.87 10.47
CA SER A 969 -22.35 -31.31 10.37
C SER A 969 -23.63 -31.73 11.09
N SER A 970 -23.86 -31.19 12.29
CA SER A 970 -25.07 -31.47 13.07
C SER A 970 -26.33 -30.90 12.43
N LEU A 971 -26.29 -29.66 11.96
CA LEU A 971 -27.40 -29.02 11.25
C LEU A 971 -27.73 -29.79 9.96
N ALA A 972 -26.72 -30.10 9.14
CA ALA A 972 -26.91 -30.84 7.90
C ALA A 972 -27.54 -32.22 8.15
N SER A 973 -27.12 -32.94 9.19
CA SER A 973 -27.72 -34.22 9.61
C SER A 973 -29.23 -34.10 9.85
N GLY A 974 -29.69 -33.00 10.47
CA GLY A 974 -31.10 -32.72 10.67
C GLY A 974 -31.82 -32.28 9.40
N LEU A 975 -31.23 -31.35 8.64
CA LEU A 975 -31.82 -30.82 7.41
C LEU A 975 -32.02 -31.90 6.34
N LEU A 976 -31.13 -32.90 6.26
CA LEU A 976 -31.25 -34.03 5.33
C LEU A 976 -32.45 -34.94 5.61
N THR A 977 -33.13 -34.78 6.76
CA THR A 977 -34.41 -35.45 7.01
C THR A 977 -35.61 -34.72 6.41
N ILE A 978 -35.45 -33.45 6.02
CA ILE A 978 -36.53 -32.65 5.43
C ILE A 978 -36.77 -33.14 4.00
N GLY A 979 -38.02 -33.51 3.71
CA GLY A 979 -38.45 -34.10 2.45
C GLY A 979 -39.93 -34.49 2.50
N SER A 980 -40.35 -35.47 1.70
CA SER A 980 -41.77 -35.81 1.52
C SER A 980 -42.52 -36.21 2.80
N ARG A 981 -41.83 -36.82 3.78
CA ARG A 981 -42.46 -37.26 5.05
C ARG A 981 -42.31 -36.27 6.21
N PHE A 982 -41.32 -35.39 6.16
CA PHE A 982 -41.05 -34.40 7.20
C PHE A 982 -40.74 -33.06 6.54
N GLY A 983 -41.63 -32.08 6.70
CA GLY A 983 -41.50 -30.74 6.09
C GLY A 983 -42.05 -30.58 4.67
N GLY A 984 -42.36 -31.67 3.95
CA GLY A 984 -42.93 -31.60 2.59
C GLY A 984 -44.43 -31.29 2.50
N ALA A 985 -45.13 -31.16 3.64
CA ALA A 985 -46.57 -30.94 3.67
C ALA A 985 -47.00 -29.57 3.10
N LEU A 986 -46.13 -28.55 3.18
CA LEU A 986 -46.45 -27.21 2.66
C LEU A 986 -46.57 -27.22 1.13
N ASP A 987 -45.59 -27.79 0.43
CA ASP A 987 -45.56 -27.88 -1.04
C ASP A 987 -46.72 -28.73 -1.57
N GLU A 988 -46.99 -29.88 -0.93
CA GLU A 988 -48.08 -30.77 -1.33
C GLU A 988 -49.44 -30.13 -1.10
N ALA A 989 -49.66 -29.46 0.04
CA ALA A 989 -50.88 -28.71 0.30
C ALA A 989 -51.09 -27.59 -0.73
N ALA A 990 -50.07 -26.78 -0.99
CA ALA A 990 -50.14 -25.71 -2.00
C ALA A 990 -50.57 -26.26 -3.37
N SER A 991 -49.96 -27.36 -3.81
CA SER A 991 -50.27 -28.01 -5.09
C SER A 991 -51.70 -28.57 -5.12
N MET A 992 -52.12 -29.33 -4.08
CA MET A 992 -53.45 -29.95 -4.02
C MET A 992 -54.58 -28.92 -4.02
N PHE A 993 -54.49 -27.88 -3.17
CA PHE A 993 -55.51 -26.85 -3.08
C PHE A 993 -55.56 -25.98 -4.33
N SER A 994 -54.40 -25.59 -4.87
CA SER A 994 -54.34 -24.79 -6.10
C SER A 994 -54.97 -25.55 -7.27
N ASN A 995 -54.56 -26.80 -7.51
CA ASN A 995 -55.08 -27.60 -8.63
C ASN A 995 -56.59 -27.82 -8.51
N ALA A 996 -57.10 -28.15 -7.31
CA ALA A 996 -58.53 -28.37 -7.11
C ALA A 996 -59.35 -27.11 -7.40
N ARG A 997 -58.88 -25.95 -6.93
CA ARG A 997 -59.56 -24.67 -7.19
C ARG A 997 -59.44 -24.26 -8.66
N ASP A 998 -58.26 -24.39 -9.25
CA ASP A 998 -57.96 -23.94 -10.61
C ASP A 998 -58.69 -24.80 -11.68
N THR A 999 -59.00 -26.06 -11.37
CA THR A 999 -59.84 -26.94 -12.20
C THR A 999 -61.34 -26.75 -11.97
N GLY A 1000 -61.73 -25.84 -11.07
CA GLY A 1000 -63.12 -25.48 -10.81
C GLY A 1000 -63.90 -26.47 -9.94
N LEU A 1001 -63.22 -27.38 -9.23
CA LEU A 1001 -63.90 -28.28 -8.30
C LEU A 1001 -64.49 -27.49 -7.13
N THR A 1002 -65.69 -27.87 -6.70
CA THR A 1002 -66.23 -27.38 -5.43
C THR A 1002 -65.49 -28.02 -4.24
N PRO A 1003 -65.47 -27.39 -3.05
CA PRO A 1003 -64.85 -27.98 -1.86
C PRO A 1003 -65.34 -29.39 -1.51
N ARG A 1004 -66.63 -29.67 -1.78
CA ARG A 1004 -67.25 -30.99 -1.57
C ARG A 1004 -66.71 -32.02 -2.56
N GLU A 1005 -66.66 -31.67 -3.85
CA GLU A 1005 -66.15 -32.52 -4.92
C GLU A 1005 -64.67 -32.86 -4.72
N PHE A 1006 -63.84 -31.87 -4.36
CA PHE A 1006 -62.42 -32.09 -4.05
C PHE A 1006 -62.21 -33.10 -2.92
N VAL A 1007 -63.00 -33.00 -1.84
CA VAL A 1007 -62.94 -33.95 -0.71
C VAL A 1007 -63.36 -35.35 -1.13
N ASP A 1008 -64.40 -35.46 -1.96
CA ASP A 1008 -64.94 -36.76 -2.38
C ASP A 1008 -64.07 -37.41 -3.47
N GLU A 1009 -63.41 -36.64 -4.32
CA GLU A 1009 -62.42 -37.11 -5.29
C GLU A 1009 -61.12 -37.57 -4.60
N SER A 1010 -60.62 -36.83 -3.61
CA SER A 1010 -59.47 -37.26 -2.79
C SER A 1010 -59.76 -38.59 -2.08
N ARG A 1011 -60.97 -38.73 -1.53
CA ARG A 1011 -61.43 -40.00 -0.93
C ARG A 1011 -61.48 -41.13 -1.95
N ARG A 1012 -62.04 -40.91 -3.15
CA ARG A 1012 -62.09 -41.92 -4.23
C ARG A 1012 -60.70 -42.35 -4.67
N ALA A 1013 -59.75 -41.42 -4.72
CA ALA A 1013 -58.35 -41.68 -5.03
C ALA A 1013 -57.58 -42.34 -3.87
N ASN A 1014 -58.21 -42.59 -2.72
CA ASN A 1014 -57.59 -43.07 -1.48
C ASN A 1014 -56.41 -42.19 -1.03
N LYS A 1015 -56.52 -40.88 -1.20
CA LYS A 1015 -55.52 -39.88 -0.80
C LYS A 1015 -56.07 -38.98 0.31
N LEU A 1016 -55.27 -38.75 1.34
CA LEU A 1016 -55.55 -37.72 2.35
C LEU A 1016 -55.25 -36.35 1.76
N ILE A 1017 -55.99 -35.33 2.21
CA ILE A 1017 -55.76 -33.95 1.78
C ILE A 1017 -54.60 -33.40 2.60
N SER A 1018 -53.47 -33.13 1.95
CA SER A 1018 -52.31 -32.55 2.60
C SER A 1018 -52.66 -31.15 3.14
N GLY A 1019 -52.22 -30.85 4.36
CA GLY A 1019 -52.62 -29.63 5.08
C GLY A 1019 -53.93 -29.71 5.89
N ILE A 1020 -54.67 -30.83 5.83
CA ILE A 1020 -55.87 -31.08 6.65
C ILE A 1020 -55.60 -32.14 7.72
N GLY A 1021 -55.91 -31.82 8.96
CA GLY A 1021 -55.87 -32.72 10.11
C GLY A 1021 -54.83 -32.36 11.16
N HIS A 1022 -55.20 -32.55 12.42
CA HIS A 1022 -54.31 -32.42 13.57
C HIS A 1022 -54.51 -33.59 14.55
N LYS A 1023 -53.46 -33.95 15.29
CA LYS A 1023 -53.51 -35.02 16.31
C LYS A 1023 -54.28 -34.68 17.60
N ILE A 1024 -54.53 -33.39 17.89
CA ILE A 1024 -54.96 -32.89 19.21
C ILE A 1024 -55.92 -31.71 19.03
N LYS A 1025 -55.54 -30.74 18.19
CA LYS A 1025 -56.35 -29.56 17.89
C LYS A 1025 -57.58 -29.94 17.08
N SER A 1026 -58.67 -29.19 17.30
CA SER A 1026 -59.99 -29.41 16.70
C SER A 1026 -60.71 -28.08 16.51
N VAL A 1027 -61.90 -28.09 15.93
CA VAL A 1027 -62.73 -26.87 15.77
C VAL A 1027 -62.94 -26.13 17.10
N ASN A 1028 -63.09 -26.85 18.21
CA ASN A 1028 -63.33 -26.27 19.54
C ASN A 1028 -62.03 -25.94 20.31
N ASN A 1029 -60.87 -26.41 19.83
CA ASN A 1029 -59.54 -26.14 20.38
C ASN A 1029 -58.60 -25.81 19.21
N PRO A 1030 -58.66 -24.58 18.67
CA PRO A 1030 -57.95 -24.23 17.46
C PRO A 1030 -56.42 -24.23 17.66
N ASP A 1031 -55.69 -24.44 16.57
CA ASP A 1031 -54.25 -24.20 16.53
C ASP A 1031 -54.01 -22.69 16.43
N LEU A 1032 -53.49 -22.09 17.50
CA LEU A 1032 -53.27 -20.64 17.59
C LEU A 1032 -52.32 -20.12 16.50
N ARG A 1033 -51.40 -20.95 15.98
CA ARG A 1033 -50.53 -20.56 14.86
C ARG A 1033 -51.34 -20.32 13.59
N VAL A 1034 -52.35 -21.16 13.35
CA VAL A 1034 -53.25 -21.05 12.21
C VAL A 1034 -54.14 -19.81 12.37
N GLU A 1035 -54.62 -19.52 13.58
CA GLU A 1035 -55.40 -18.29 13.84
C GLU A 1035 -54.57 -17.02 13.59
N LEU A 1036 -53.32 -16.96 14.06
CA LEU A 1036 -52.42 -15.83 13.80
C LEU A 1036 -52.22 -15.59 12.29
N VAL A 1037 -52.02 -16.67 11.51
CA VAL A 1037 -51.89 -16.60 10.05
C VAL A 1037 -53.18 -16.09 9.41
N LYS A 1038 -54.34 -16.65 9.78
CA LYS A 1038 -55.66 -16.23 9.26
C LYS A 1038 -55.95 -14.77 9.54
N GLU A 1039 -55.74 -14.32 10.78
CA GLU A 1039 -55.98 -12.94 11.20
C GLU A 1039 -55.09 -11.97 10.43
N TYR A 1040 -53.81 -12.30 10.27
CA TYR A 1040 -52.88 -11.48 9.53
C TYR A 1040 -53.27 -11.38 8.05
N VAL A 1041 -53.56 -12.51 7.40
CA VAL A 1041 -53.89 -12.57 5.97
C VAL A 1041 -55.20 -11.84 5.67
N LYS A 1042 -56.27 -12.13 6.42
CA LYS A 1042 -57.57 -11.44 6.23
C LYS A 1042 -57.50 -9.93 6.44
N LYS A 1043 -56.59 -9.46 7.29
CA LYS A 1043 -56.43 -8.04 7.57
C LYS A 1043 -55.60 -7.30 6.52
N ASN A 1044 -54.56 -7.95 5.98
CA ASN A 1044 -53.52 -7.25 5.21
C ASN A 1044 -53.44 -7.65 3.73
N PHE A 1045 -53.92 -8.83 3.34
CA PHE A 1045 -53.81 -9.27 1.95
C PHE A 1045 -54.90 -8.63 1.09
N PRO A 1046 -54.60 -8.25 -0.16
CA PRO A 1046 -55.60 -7.71 -1.08
C PRO A 1046 -56.64 -8.76 -1.51
N SER A 1047 -56.25 -10.03 -1.52
CA SER A 1047 -57.10 -11.20 -1.80
C SER A 1047 -56.55 -12.41 -1.02
N HIS A 1048 -57.46 -13.28 -0.60
CA HIS A 1048 -57.18 -14.50 0.16
C HIS A 1048 -58.07 -15.65 -0.32
N SER A 1049 -58.22 -15.69 -1.64
CA SER A 1049 -59.24 -16.48 -2.31
C SER A 1049 -58.95 -17.99 -2.25
N LEU A 1050 -57.69 -18.40 -2.17
CA LEU A 1050 -57.32 -19.81 -1.97
C LEU A 1050 -57.45 -20.20 -0.50
N LEU A 1051 -57.13 -19.29 0.42
CA LEU A 1051 -57.43 -19.47 1.85
C LEU A 1051 -58.94 -19.68 2.07
N ASP A 1052 -59.82 -18.88 1.45
CA ASP A 1052 -61.27 -19.03 1.57
C ASP A 1052 -61.75 -20.40 1.04
N TYR A 1053 -61.21 -20.84 -0.09
CA TYR A 1053 -61.47 -22.17 -0.63
C TYR A 1053 -61.02 -23.28 0.34
N ALA A 1054 -59.82 -23.15 0.93
CA ALA A 1054 -59.31 -24.11 1.91
C ALA A 1054 -60.14 -24.13 3.21
N LEU A 1055 -60.62 -22.99 3.69
CA LEU A 1055 -61.53 -22.91 4.84
C LEU A 1055 -62.91 -23.51 4.53
N ALA A 1056 -63.37 -23.41 3.28
CA ALA A 1056 -64.59 -24.09 2.85
C ALA A 1056 -64.39 -25.62 2.80
N VAL A 1057 -63.23 -26.10 2.37
CA VAL A 1057 -62.83 -27.52 2.45
C VAL A 1057 -62.76 -27.98 3.91
N GLU A 1058 -62.19 -27.17 4.81
CA GLU A 1058 -62.14 -27.43 6.25
C GLU A 1058 -63.55 -27.64 6.85
N LYS A 1059 -64.54 -26.82 6.47
CA LYS A 1059 -65.94 -27.01 6.93
C LYS A 1059 -66.48 -28.38 6.51
N VAL A 1060 -66.13 -28.84 5.31
CA VAL A 1060 -66.54 -30.15 4.78
C VAL A 1060 -65.86 -31.30 5.52
N THR A 1061 -64.58 -31.17 5.86
CA THR A 1061 -63.81 -32.22 6.54
C THR A 1061 -64.11 -32.28 8.03
N THR A 1062 -64.29 -31.14 8.70
CA THR A 1062 -64.61 -31.08 10.13
C THR A 1062 -66.00 -31.58 10.47
N ALA A 1063 -66.95 -31.49 9.53
CA ALA A 1063 -68.24 -32.16 9.64
C ALA A 1063 -68.12 -33.70 9.70
N LYS A 1064 -67.00 -34.28 9.24
CA LYS A 1064 -66.72 -35.74 9.37
C LYS A 1064 -66.02 -36.08 10.69
N LYS A 1065 -65.04 -35.27 11.09
CA LYS A 1065 -64.32 -35.40 12.35
C LYS A 1065 -63.75 -34.04 12.75
N ASP A 1066 -64.02 -33.61 13.97
CA ASP A 1066 -63.69 -32.28 14.49
C ASP A 1066 -62.18 -31.95 14.48
N THR A 1067 -61.30 -32.96 14.49
CA THR A 1067 -59.84 -32.79 14.38
C THR A 1067 -59.33 -32.62 12.95
N LEU A 1068 -60.18 -32.71 11.92
CA LEU A 1068 -59.82 -32.52 10.51
C LEU A 1068 -59.83 -31.04 10.09
N ILE A 1069 -59.19 -30.21 10.92
CA ILE A 1069 -59.00 -28.77 10.71
C ILE A 1069 -57.88 -28.47 9.71
N LEU A 1070 -57.85 -27.26 9.16
CA LEU A 1070 -56.70 -26.75 8.40
C LEU A 1070 -55.52 -26.57 9.35
N ASN A 1071 -54.43 -27.30 9.12
CA ASN A 1071 -53.24 -27.21 9.96
C ASN A 1071 -52.33 -26.04 9.52
N VAL A 1072 -51.27 -25.78 10.30
CA VAL A 1072 -50.36 -24.64 10.03
C VAL A 1072 -49.64 -24.78 8.69
N ASP A 1073 -49.26 -25.98 8.28
CA ASP A 1073 -48.60 -26.24 7.00
C ASP A 1073 -49.53 -25.92 5.83
N GLY A 1074 -50.78 -26.41 5.89
CA GLY A 1074 -51.82 -26.13 4.89
C GLY A 1074 -52.20 -24.65 4.84
N CYS A 1075 -52.31 -24.00 5.99
CA CYS A 1075 -52.65 -22.59 6.09
C CYS A 1075 -51.55 -21.69 5.52
N ILE A 1076 -50.28 -21.93 5.88
CA ILE A 1076 -49.14 -21.21 5.31
C ILE A 1076 -49.08 -21.44 3.79
N ALA A 1077 -49.24 -22.69 3.34
CA ALA A 1077 -49.17 -23.05 1.94
C ALA A 1077 -50.17 -22.28 1.07
N VAL A 1078 -51.47 -22.31 1.41
CA VAL A 1078 -52.50 -21.62 0.61
C VAL A 1078 -52.37 -20.10 0.68
N CYS A 1079 -51.99 -19.55 1.84
CA CYS A 1079 -51.75 -18.11 1.97
C CYS A 1079 -50.51 -17.65 1.20
N PHE A 1080 -49.46 -18.47 1.12
CA PHE A 1080 -48.29 -18.13 0.34
C PHE A 1080 -48.58 -18.15 -1.17
N VAL A 1081 -49.45 -19.06 -1.63
CA VAL A 1081 -49.95 -19.05 -3.00
C VAL A 1081 -50.77 -17.78 -3.27
N ASP A 1082 -51.67 -17.38 -2.37
CA ASP A 1082 -52.39 -16.11 -2.47
C ASP A 1082 -51.41 -14.91 -2.49
N LEU A 1083 -50.34 -14.94 -1.68
CA LEU A 1083 -49.29 -13.91 -1.71
C LEU A 1083 -48.65 -13.80 -3.11
N LEU A 1084 -48.22 -14.93 -3.68
CA LEU A 1084 -47.57 -14.92 -4.99
C LEU A 1084 -48.54 -14.46 -6.08
N ARG A 1085 -49.78 -14.96 -6.09
CA ARG A 1085 -50.77 -14.66 -7.14
C ARG A 1085 -51.31 -13.23 -7.04
N ASP A 1086 -51.52 -12.71 -5.83
CA ASP A 1086 -52.32 -11.50 -5.62
C ASP A 1086 -51.50 -10.31 -5.07
N SER A 1087 -50.19 -10.45 -4.85
CA SER A 1087 -49.32 -9.32 -4.44
C SER A 1087 -49.09 -8.26 -5.52
N GLY A 1088 -49.48 -8.53 -6.78
CA GLY A 1088 -49.19 -7.68 -7.93
C GLY A 1088 -47.71 -7.68 -8.37
N SER A 1089 -46.87 -8.51 -7.75
CA SER A 1089 -45.43 -8.59 -8.03
C SER A 1089 -45.03 -9.73 -8.99
N PHE A 1090 -45.98 -10.62 -9.31
CA PHE A 1090 -45.76 -11.79 -10.15
C PHE A 1090 -46.88 -11.95 -11.16
N THR A 1091 -46.56 -12.47 -12.35
CA THR A 1091 -47.59 -13.04 -13.22
C THR A 1091 -48.07 -14.38 -12.66
N ARG A 1092 -49.18 -14.90 -13.20
CA ARG A 1092 -49.71 -16.19 -12.79
C ARG A 1092 -48.71 -17.31 -13.06
N GLU A 1093 -48.04 -17.26 -14.21
CA GLU A 1093 -47.03 -18.22 -14.62
C GLU A 1093 -45.81 -18.18 -13.70
N GLU A 1094 -45.33 -16.99 -13.33
CA GLU A 1094 -44.22 -16.82 -12.37
C GLU A 1094 -44.61 -17.39 -10.99
N ALA A 1095 -45.82 -17.06 -10.49
CA ALA A 1095 -46.30 -17.55 -9.20
C ALA A 1095 -46.39 -19.08 -9.17
N ASP A 1096 -46.97 -19.70 -10.21
CA ASP A 1096 -47.10 -21.15 -10.30
C ASP A 1096 -45.73 -21.83 -10.47
N GLU A 1097 -44.78 -21.20 -11.18
CA GLU A 1097 -43.40 -21.67 -11.27
C GLU A 1097 -42.69 -21.66 -9.91
N TYR A 1098 -42.80 -20.59 -9.12
CA TYR A 1098 -42.17 -20.51 -7.80
C TYR A 1098 -42.68 -21.58 -6.83
N ILE A 1099 -43.96 -21.93 -6.90
CA ILE A 1099 -44.51 -23.06 -6.15
C ILE A 1099 -43.92 -24.37 -6.65
N ARG A 1100 -43.90 -24.59 -7.98
CA ARG A 1100 -43.39 -25.83 -8.60
C ARG A 1100 -41.92 -26.11 -8.28
N ILE A 1101 -41.07 -25.08 -8.19
CA ILE A 1101 -39.65 -25.24 -7.90
C ILE A 1101 -39.33 -25.39 -6.39
N GLY A 1102 -40.36 -25.42 -5.53
CA GLY A 1102 -40.22 -25.78 -4.12
C GLY A 1102 -39.89 -24.62 -3.17
N THR A 1103 -40.38 -23.41 -3.47
CA THR A 1103 -40.16 -22.23 -2.60
C THR A 1103 -40.63 -22.44 -1.16
N LEU A 1104 -41.76 -23.14 -0.96
CA LEU A 1104 -42.29 -23.40 0.39
C LEU A 1104 -41.41 -24.38 1.17
N ASN A 1105 -40.84 -25.39 0.51
CA ASN A 1105 -39.80 -26.23 1.12
C ASN A 1105 -38.59 -25.38 1.55
N GLY A 1106 -38.18 -24.44 0.72
CA GLY A 1106 -37.12 -23.47 1.05
C GLY A 1106 -37.43 -22.69 2.33
N LEU A 1107 -38.64 -22.15 2.47
CA LEU A 1107 -39.05 -21.42 3.68
C LEU A 1107 -39.08 -22.31 4.91
N PHE A 1108 -39.57 -23.53 4.79
CA PHE A 1108 -39.57 -24.48 5.90
C PHE A 1108 -38.14 -24.85 6.33
N VAL A 1109 -37.24 -25.11 5.38
CA VAL A 1109 -35.82 -25.38 5.65
C VAL A 1109 -35.15 -24.19 6.33
N LEU A 1110 -35.35 -22.97 5.82
CA LEU A 1110 -34.77 -21.75 6.37
C LEU A 1110 -35.27 -21.48 7.80
N GLY A 1111 -36.58 -21.57 8.04
CA GLY A 1111 -37.16 -21.43 9.36
C GLY A 1111 -36.64 -22.52 10.32
N ARG A 1112 -36.76 -23.80 9.94
CA ARG A 1112 -36.39 -24.94 10.78
C ARG A 1112 -34.91 -24.97 11.17
N SER A 1113 -34.04 -24.41 10.33
CA SER A 1113 -32.62 -24.28 10.62
C SER A 1113 -32.37 -23.51 11.92
N ILE A 1114 -33.22 -22.53 12.26
CA ILE A 1114 -33.14 -21.76 13.51
C ILE A 1114 -33.25 -22.69 14.72
N GLY A 1115 -34.26 -23.56 14.76
CA GLY A 1115 -34.48 -24.53 15.83
C GLY A 1115 -33.37 -25.58 15.91
N PHE A 1116 -32.90 -26.09 14.77
CA PHE A 1116 -31.83 -27.10 14.74
C PHE A 1116 -30.50 -26.55 15.25
N ILE A 1117 -30.14 -25.32 14.87
CA ILE A 1117 -28.99 -24.61 15.47
C ILE A 1117 -29.19 -24.47 16.99
N GLY A 1118 -30.39 -24.08 17.42
CA GLY A 1118 -30.76 -24.01 18.84
C GLY A 1118 -30.52 -25.33 19.58
N HIS A 1119 -30.95 -26.46 19.00
CA HIS A 1119 -30.72 -27.78 19.57
C HIS A 1119 -29.23 -28.17 19.61
N HIS A 1120 -28.43 -27.86 18.58
CA HIS A 1120 -26.99 -28.11 18.62
C HIS A 1120 -26.32 -27.35 19.78
N LEU A 1121 -26.58 -26.05 19.88
CA LEU A 1121 -26.02 -25.19 20.92
C LEU A 1121 -26.46 -25.65 22.32
N ASP A 1122 -27.72 -26.05 22.45
CA ASP A 1122 -28.26 -26.60 23.69
C ASP A 1122 -27.53 -27.88 24.11
N GLN A 1123 -27.33 -28.84 23.20
CA GLN A 1123 -26.61 -30.09 23.52
C GLN A 1123 -25.14 -29.84 23.88
N LYS A 1124 -24.47 -28.89 23.22
CA LYS A 1124 -23.10 -28.48 23.58
C LYS A 1124 -23.05 -27.84 24.97
N ARG A 1125 -24.00 -26.96 25.27
CA ARG A 1125 -24.15 -26.31 26.59
C ARG A 1125 -24.42 -27.34 27.69
N LEU A 1126 -25.30 -28.31 27.44
CA LEU A 1126 -25.63 -29.40 28.37
C LEU A 1126 -24.49 -30.42 28.54
N ARG A 1127 -23.42 -30.34 27.72
CA ARG A 1127 -22.33 -31.33 27.69
C ARG A 1127 -22.86 -32.76 27.54
N ALA A 1128 -23.91 -32.93 26.73
CA ALA A 1128 -24.61 -34.20 26.61
C ALA A 1128 -23.67 -35.28 26.02
N PRO A 1129 -23.56 -36.47 26.64
CA PRO A 1129 -22.64 -37.53 26.19
C PRO A 1129 -23.14 -38.19 24.90
N LEU A 1130 -22.28 -38.97 24.24
CA LEU A 1130 -22.61 -39.77 23.06
C LEU A 1130 -23.92 -40.53 23.26
N TYR A 1131 -24.83 -40.45 22.28
CA TYR A 1131 -26.06 -41.21 22.28
C TYR A 1131 -25.85 -42.58 21.62
N ARG A 1132 -26.27 -43.65 22.30
CA ARG A 1132 -26.42 -44.98 21.73
C ARG A 1132 -27.86 -45.41 21.93
N HIS A 1133 -28.51 -45.84 20.85
CA HIS A 1133 -29.91 -46.27 20.94
C HIS A 1133 -30.03 -47.54 21.80
N PRO A 1134 -31.00 -47.61 22.72
CA PRO A 1134 -31.24 -48.79 23.55
C PRO A 1134 -31.57 -50.03 22.69
N ALA A 1135 -31.11 -51.22 23.10
CA ALA A 1135 -31.28 -52.45 22.33
C ALA A 1135 -32.71 -53.02 22.45
N ASP A 1136 -33.41 -52.70 23.52
CA ASP A 1136 -34.81 -53.07 23.81
C ASP A 1136 -35.82 -52.31 22.92
N ASP A 1137 -35.40 -51.21 22.29
CA ASP A 1137 -36.20 -50.47 21.29
C ASP A 1137 -35.95 -50.97 19.85
N ILE A 1138 -35.14 -52.02 19.67
CA ILE A 1138 -34.79 -52.61 18.37
C ILE A 1138 -35.35 -54.03 18.29
N PHE A 1139 -36.30 -54.27 17.39
CA PHE A 1139 -36.70 -55.63 17.04
C PHE A 1139 -35.64 -56.30 16.17
N ILE A 1140 -34.91 -57.26 16.75
CA ILE A 1140 -33.94 -58.10 16.03
C ILE A 1140 -34.64 -59.40 15.62
N ASN A 1141 -34.91 -59.56 14.32
CA ASN A 1141 -35.42 -60.81 13.80
C ASN A 1141 -34.31 -61.87 13.78
N MET A 1142 -34.33 -62.76 14.78
CA MET A 1142 -33.31 -63.82 14.93
C MET A 1142 -33.27 -64.80 13.74
N GLN A 1143 -34.29 -64.82 12.86
CA GLN A 1143 -34.29 -65.64 11.64
C GLN A 1143 -33.28 -65.11 10.58
N ASP A 1144 -33.01 -63.81 10.54
CA ASP A 1144 -32.05 -63.19 9.61
C ASP A 1144 -30.58 -63.39 10.04
N VAL A 1145 -30.34 -63.80 11.29
CA VAL A 1145 -29.00 -64.09 11.84
C VAL A 1145 -28.39 -65.36 11.23
N SER A 1146 -29.21 -66.21 10.61
CA SER A 1146 -28.78 -67.43 9.90
C SER A 1146 -28.22 -67.20 8.49
N GLN A 1147 -28.26 -65.95 7.96
CA GLN A 1147 -27.64 -65.63 6.66
C GLN A 1147 -26.14 -65.30 6.81
N PRO A 1148 -25.26 -65.73 5.88
CA PRO A 1148 -23.82 -65.88 6.13
C PRO A 1148 -22.99 -64.60 6.28
N ARG A 1149 -23.60 -63.41 6.32
CA ARG A 1149 -22.86 -62.13 6.24
C ARG A 1149 -22.53 -61.46 7.57
N VAL A 1150 -22.97 -62.00 8.71
CA VAL A 1150 -22.87 -61.28 10.00
C VAL A 1150 -21.87 -61.90 11.00
N PHE A 1151 -21.26 -63.05 10.71
CA PHE A 1151 -20.28 -63.68 11.61
C PHE A 1151 -18.89 -63.90 10.97
N ALA A 1152 -18.06 -62.86 11.04
CA ALA A 1152 -16.59 -62.96 11.09
C ALA A 1152 -16.08 -61.60 11.62
N LYS A 1153 -15.37 -61.44 12.73
CA LYS A 1153 -14.73 -62.31 13.73
C LYS A 1153 -14.64 -61.45 15.01
N MET A 1154 -15.18 -61.91 16.12
CA MET A 1154 -14.60 -61.64 17.44
C MET A 1154 -14.11 -62.99 17.94
N GLY A 1155 -12.79 -63.16 17.85
CA GLY A 1155 -11.98 -64.23 18.39
C GLY A 1155 -10.61 -63.64 18.64
#